data_AF-A0AAE1Z5P8-F1
#
_entry.id   AF-A0AAE1Z5P8-F1
#
_cell.length_a   1.000
_cell.length_b   1.000
_cell.length_c   1.000
_cell.angle_alpha   90.00
_cell.angle_beta   90.00
_cell.angle_gamma   90.00
#
_symmetry.space_group_name_H-M   'P 1'
#
loop_
_entity.id
_entity.type
_entity.pdbx_description
1 polymer ?
#
loop_
_entity_poly.entity_id
_entity_poly.type
_entity_poly.pdbx_seq_one_letter_code
_entity_poly.pdbx_strand_id
1 'polypeptide(L)'
;MVMNSLVFRIFVLWWLTPCCLMLSYKYVSSVVENEFIVSYHEHSCAQSRYRFLKSLLDQLLLNYTIVERWYPPSNLKEKRSDFDVIKIFNLNRTGVLHFIRYMSNISQIKSVSSQKQISRVLLNHDNEYGEFLQNSISLETSQRNLKLFGNSQKTASSGTLPLDPLKQPWKLLQAEYAWSRGLCGNGVRVGIFDTGLAPSDHKHFLLSNIVERTDWTVDMVNKSSDDSIEALDRHGHGTFVTGLIAAQNPNFYYWNSKQRDDSNCPPWGFAPQADLFIFRVFTDTQVSYTSWFLDAFNYAISRKLHVINLSIGGPDFLDKPFVDKVLELSANGILLVSAIGNDGPLFGTLNNPADQMDVLGVGGIDALGRVARFSSRGMTSWELPAGYGRVKPDIVTFSTGVISSGLDGKCRVLSGTSVASPIVTGVVSLLINAALNHNANLLNYDNSSNSHTPHPFVPVNPISIKQALIASANQLDSVRVFGTNSIKWSQETDQSSMFEQGAGLVNLQSALQIVQRMKPQASLFPSYLDLTQCPYMWPYCSQPLYSSMLPIIFNITILNSMNVIGRITQQPIYHPYIYHNGHRLHVGVSYSQYLWPWVGYLAVYLSVAPDSLNDTIPSSRFSGIAEGYISLVVESYDNVKNLSLSTNLRLPIKANIVPTPHRSKRILFDHFHSIHYPSGFIPRDDLTRSKEPLDWLGDHLHTNFLDLYTHLRRKNYFIEISTSTFDCFNASNYGTLLIVDPEEEFFPHEVRKLFVDITEKGLSLIVFADWYNTSVMQSIRFYDTNTRRLWTPDTGGCNLPALNELLQPFNIELGDSVFAGNYRIGHRTVSYHSGSSLKKFPIQNIGNHNGRGVLLKANLVDIGSQFIQHTYQRDTNFKNTELVINLEPNNLRLIPIPDKDPTPIILGLWTPIENETNEMGRLSIYGDSDCLSSTHLNSNCFWLLDALLQFSTSTMGRIPHTLIEQMFSPNTDVWIDPLLTTPLRTENSQLNMHSNVIRREWNLSIVNLRYLPSEAYSPVKPSCFIMAPITSIQLDRGEPNESLYHSQSLLLYPPEVVIDPLKTLYNNHHCHYAVSSSLSLDKNFIIFNKLKLYLNASINLINKSSFIFLISFIILLIVICYFYRVFIVYSYDTCYSLLYFIIGASLYMIRYSLVRILFMLYRLLWCDCIIDNLSKILRRVNTSPPSTTTTTTRRNILLKSSPRLSSSSSSSMNIPMMILRSSQHNKPHDAHIYA
;
A
#
# COMPACT_ATOMS: atom_id res chain seq x y z
N MET A 1 -75.64 -12.32 36.70
CA MET A 1 -74.20 -11.97 36.79
C MET A 1 -73.43 -13.09 36.10
N VAL A 2 -73.51 -13.17 34.76
CA VAL A 2 -72.44 -12.75 33.82
C VAL A 2 -71.15 -13.57 34.07
N MET A 3 -71.01 -14.85 33.70
CA MET A 3 -71.48 -15.67 32.55
C MET A 3 -70.51 -15.69 31.34
N ASN A 4 -69.91 -16.88 31.16
CA ASN A 4 -69.54 -17.57 29.90
C ASN A 4 -68.26 -17.26 29.06
N SER A 5 -67.55 -18.39 28.82
CA SER A 5 -67.12 -18.91 27.50
C SER A 5 -65.80 -18.35 26.88
N LEU A 6 -64.73 -19.14 26.68
CA LEU A 6 -64.47 -20.24 25.72
C LEU A 6 -64.12 -19.75 24.28
N VAL A 7 -63.07 -20.35 23.69
CA VAL A 7 -62.70 -20.44 22.24
C VAL A 7 -61.64 -19.46 21.64
N PHE A 8 -60.43 -20.01 21.37
CA PHE A 8 -59.38 -19.70 20.34
C PHE A 8 -58.49 -18.43 20.49
N ARG A 9 -57.14 -18.52 20.58
CA ARG A 9 -56.07 -18.89 19.58
C ARG A 9 -55.81 -17.76 18.54
N ILE A 10 -54.60 -17.32 18.17
CA ILE A 10 -53.19 -17.75 18.42
C ILE A 10 -52.21 -16.56 18.22
N PHE A 11 -50.93 -16.72 18.61
CA PHE A 11 -49.75 -15.86 18.35
C PHE A 11 -49.70 -15.14 16.97
N VAL A 12 -49.04 -13.96 16.91
CA VAL A 12 -47.86 -13.63 16.03
C VAL A 12 -47.53 -12.10 16.03
N LEU A 13 -46.24 -11.77 15.78
CA LEU A 13 -45.62 -10.46 15.42
C LEU A 13 -45.26 -9.41 16.51
N TRP A 14 -43.95 -9.10 16.52
CA TRP A 14 -43.27 -7.96 17.17
C TRP A 14 -42.05 -7.64 16.26
N TRP A 15 -41.80 -6.37 15.88
CA TRP A 15 -40.51 -5.72 15.45
C TRP A 15 -40.66 -4.53 14.46
N LEU A 16 -39.59 -3.72 14.33
CA LEU A 16 -39.32 -2.55 13.43
C LEU A 16 -39.82 -1.15 13.92
N THR A 17 -39.13 0.01 13.77
CA THR A 17 -37.72 0.42 13.47
C THR A 17 -37.44 1.86 13.97
N PRO A 18 -36.18 2.35 13.99
CA PRO A 18 -35.87 3.76 13.71
C PRO A 18 -34.79 3.98 12.62
N CYS A 19 -34.96 5.03 11.81
CA CYS A 19 -34.29 5.27 10.52
C CYS A 19 -32.89 5.93 10.59
N CYS A 20 -32.04 5.68 9.59
CA CYS A 20 -30.66 6.17 9.49
C CYS A 20 -30.26 6.60 8.04
N LEU A 21 -29.84 7.86 7.85
CA LEU A 21 -29.31 8.38 6.58
C LEU A 21 -27.77 8.23 6.51
N MET A 22 -27.23 7.78 5.37
CA MET A 22 -25.80 7.54 5.14
C MET A 22 -25.32 8.12 3.80
N LEU A 23 -24.37 9.05 3.86
CA LEU A 23 -23.52 9.45 2.73
C LEU A 23 -22.40 8.41 2.52
N SER A 24 -22.12 8.06 1.26
CA SER A 24 -21.07 7.10 0.87
C SER A 24 -19.94 7.76 0.06
N TYR A 25 -18.77 7.11 0.07
CA TYR A 25 -17.53 7.61 -0.54
C TYR A 25 -16.95 6.52 -1.45
N LYS A 26 -16.33 6.89 -2.58
CA LYS A 26 -15.71 5.94 -3.53
C LYS A 26 -14.23 6.28 -3.78
N TYR A 27 -13.35 5.27 -3.67
CA TYR A 27 -11.95 5.34 -4.14
C TYR A 27 -11.91 4.94 -5.62
N VAL A 28 -11.25 5.76 -6.46
CA VAL A 28 -11.27 5.66 -7.92
C VAL A 28 -9.89 6.09 -8.46
N SER A 29 -8.99 5.14 -8.81
CA SER A 29 -7.59 5.41 -9.23
C SER A 29 -7.38 5.31 -10.74
N SER A 30 -7.50 6.44 -11.47
CA SER A 30 -7.62 6.51 -12.93
C SER A 30 -6.36 6.78 -13.73
N VAL A 31 -6.05 5.92 -14.71
CA VAL A 31 -5.17 6.29 -15.82
C VAL A 31 -5.72 7.50 -16.58
N VAL A 32 -4.82 8.44 -16.86
CA VAL A 32 -5.11 9.66 -17.62
C VAL A 32 -4.88 9.39 -19.11
N GLU A 33 -5.80 9.82 -19.96
CA GLU A 33 -5.76 9.50 -21.40
C GLU A 33 -4.52 10.08 -22.05
N ASN A 34 -3.74 9.22 -22.70
CA ASN A 34 -2.55 9.56 -23.46
C ASN A 34 -1.51 10.40 -22.69
N GLU A 35 -1.54 10.35 -21.35
CA GLU A 35 -0.52 10.93 -20.48
C GLU A 35 0.37 9.83 -19.93
N PHE A 36 1.68 9.98 -20.16
CA PHE A 36 2.70 8.98 -19.88
C PHE A 36 3.78 9.55 -18.97
N ILE A 37 4.10 8.82 -17.92
CA ILE A 37 5.27 9.07 -17.07
C ILE A 37 6.45 8.35 -17.74
N VAL A 38 7.43 9.12 -18.22
CA VAL A 38 8.70 8.58 -18.73
C VAL A 38 9.76 8.78 -17.67
N SER A 39 10.25 7.67 -17.12
CA SER A 39 11.29 7.65 -16.08
C SER A 39 12.65 7.36 -16.70
N TYR A 40 13.70 7.94 -16.13
CA TYR A 40 15.09 7.86 -16.57
C TYR A 40 15.96 7.18 -15.50
N HIS A 41 17.15 6.74 -15.89
CA HIS A 41 18.13 6.22 -14.93
C HIS A 41 18.87 7.34 -14.16
N GLU A 42 18.90 8.57 -14.69
CA GLU A 42 19.71 9.68 -14.14
C GLU A 42 18.90 10.95 -13.86
N HIS A 43 19.22 11.61 -12.75
CA HIS A 43 18.73 12.94 -12.39
C HIS A 43 19.41 14.04 -13.23
N SER A 44 18.80 14.36 -14.37
CA SER A 44 19.30 15.36 -15.32
C SER A 44 18.44 16.63 -15.31
N CYS A 45 18.97 17.76 -15.83
CA CYS A 45 18.26 19.03 -15.84
C CYS A 45 17.11 19.05 -16.86
N ALA A 46 15.99 19.69 -16.53
CA ALA A 46 14.78 19.74 -17.37
C ALA A 46 15.04 20.14 -18.84
N GLN A 47 15.95 21.09 -19.11
CA GLN A 47 16.30 21.51 -20.47
C GLN A 47 16.96 20.39 -21.29
N SER A 48 17.72 19.49 -20.66
CA SER A 48 18.37 18.36 -21.33
C SER A 48 17.36 17.26 -21.65
N ARG A 49 16.51 16.90 -20.68
CA ARG A 49 15.44 15.90 -20.86
C ARG A 49 14.43 16.33 -21.92
N TYR A 50 14.04 17.61 -21.89
CA TYR A 50 13.18 18.21 -22.92
C TYR A 50 13.77 18.07 -24.33
N ARG A 51 15.07 18.34 -24.52
CA ARG A 51 15.75 18.19 -25.82
C ARG A 51 15.81 16.72 -26.27
N PHE A 52 16.11 15.82 -25.34
CA PHE A 52 16.14 14.37 -25.58
C PHE A 52 14.77 13.84 -26.02
N LEU A 53 13.72 14.07 -25.21
CA LEU A 53 12.34 13.70 -25.53
C LEU A 53 11.88 14.32 -26.85
N LYS A 54 12.12 15.61 -27.05
CA LYS A 54 11.77 16.28 -28.31
C LYS A 54 12.39 15.58 -29.52
N SER A 55 13.68 15.24 -29.46
CA SER A 55 14.36 14.56 -30.57
C SER A 55 13.79 13.17 -30.90
N LEU A 56 13.25 12.47 -29.90
CA LEU A 56 12.60 11.16 -30.06
C LEU A 56 11.17 11.31 -30.58
N LEU A 57 10.38 12.21 -30.00
CA LEU A 57 8.97 12.37 -30.34
C LEU A 57 8.77 13.02 -31.72
N ASP A 58 9.66 13.95 -32.11
CA ASP A 58 9.67 14.56 -33.45
C ASP A 58 9.93 13.50 -34.55
N GLN A 59 10.71 12.44 -34.27
CA GLN A 59 10.93 11.32 -35.20
C GLN A 59 9.68 10.43 -35.39
N LEU A 60 8.81 10.36 -34.38
CA LEU A 60 7.59 9.55 -34.41
C LEU A 60 6.41 10.26 -35.10
N LEU A 61 6.58 11.52 -35.53
CA LEU A 61 5.54 12.35 -36.18
C LEU A 61 4.24 12.49 -35.34
N LEU A 62 4.35 12.37 -34.02
CA LEU A 62 3.21 12.48 -33.09
C LEU A 62 2.92 13.93 -32.74
N ASN A 63 1.64 14.25 -32.51
CA ASN A 63 1.25 15.53 -31.90
C ASN A 63 1.29 15.40 -30.37
N TYR A 64 2.24 16.05 -29.71
CA TYR A 64 2.51 15.89 -28.28
C TYR A 64 2.73 17.23 -27.56
N THR A 65 2.55 17.21 -26.24
CA THR A 65 3.02 18.24 -25.30
C THR A 65 3.76 17.58 -24.16
N ILE A 66 4.91 18.12 -23.78
CA ILE A 66 5.61 17.74 -22.54
C ILE A 66 5.07 18.67 -21.46
N VAL A 67 4.50 18.12 -20.39
CA VAL A 67 3.84 18.90 -19.33
C VAL A 67 4.90 19.69 -18.57
N GLU A 68 4.81 21.02 -18.56
CA GLU A 68 5.74 21.83 -17.75
C GLU A 68 5.44 21.68 -16.27
N ARG A 69 6.50 21.46 -15.49
CA ARG A 69 6.41 21.13 -14.07
C ARG A 69 6.88 22.30 -13.22
N TRP A 70 6.08 22.62 -12.21
CA TRP A 70 6.42 23.66 -11.23
C TRP A 70 7.47 23.15 -10.26
N TYR A 71 8.41 24.02 -9.90
CA TYR A 71 9.36 23.79 -8.81
C TYR A 71 9.37 25.03 -7.91
N PRO A 72 9.45 24.87 -6.57
CA PRO A 72 9.53 26.00 -5.65
C PRO A 72 10.70 26.96 -5.97
N PRO A 73 10.59 28.27 -5.70
CA PRO A 73 11.57 29.27 -6.12
C PRO A 73 13.01 28.99 -5.67
N SER A 74 13.18 28.33 -4.53
CA SER A 74 14.50 27.95 -4.00
C SER A 74 15.29 26.99 -4.91
N ASN A 75 14.64 26.33 -5.87
CA ASN A 75 15.25 25.30 -6.73
C ASN A 75 15.30 25.68 -8.23
N LEU A 76 15.00 26.95 -8.56
CA LEU A 76 14.93 27.47 -9.94
C LEU A 76 16.21 27.29 -10.78
N LYS A 77 17.38 27.13 -10.15
CA LYS A 77 18.67 27.04 -10.84
C LYS A 77 19.01 25.65 -11.38
N GLU A 78 18.43 24.57 -10.85
CA GLU A 78 18.83 23.21 -11.25
C GLU A 78 17.72 22.35 -11.87
N LYS A 79 16.43 22.49 -11.49
CA LYS A 79 15.27 21.71 -12.02
C LYS A 79 15.63 20.24 -12.40
N ARG A 80 16.35 19.53 -11.53
CA ARG A 80 16.70 18.11 -11.75
C ARG A 80 15.54 17.22 -11.35
N SER A 81 15.27 16.23 -12.19
CA SER A 81 14.26 15.18 -12.00
C SER A 81 14.70 13.99 -12.83
N ASP A 82 14.30 12.81 -12.40
CA ASP A 82 14.45 11.51 -13.05
C ASP A 82 13.24 11.11 -13.89
N PHE A 83 12.23 11.99 -14.05
CA PHE A 83 11.10 11.74 -14.95
C PHE A 83 10.48 13.03 -15.51
N ASP A 84 9.73 12.86 -16.60
CA ASP A 84 8.84 13.85 -17.21
C ASP A 84 7.47 13.23 -17.55
N VAL A 85 6.46 14.08 -17.73
CA VAL A 85 5.11 13.67 -18.15
C VAL A 85 4.85 14.14 -19.58
N ILE A 86 4.40 13.24 -20.45
CA ILE A 86 4.16 13.49 -21.88
C ILE A 86 2.70 13.22 -22.20
N LYS A 87 2.02 14.21 -22.78
CA LYS A 87 0.64 14.11 -23.27
C LYS A 87 0.63 14.02 -24.79
N ILE A 88 -0.05 13.03 -25.36
CA ILE A 88 -0.10 12.81 -26.82
C ILE A 88 -1.55 12.87 -27.33
N PHE A 89 -1.84 13.70 -28.33
CA PHE A 89 -3.23 14.00 -28.69
C PHE A 89 -3.87 12.98 -29.63
N ASN A 90 -3.07 12.33 -30.50
CA ASN A 90 -3.58 11.52 -31.60
C ASN A 90 -3.31 10.00 -31.44
N LEU A 91 -3.17 9.51 -30.20
CA LEU A 91 -2.86 8.09 -29.96
C LEU A 91 -4.13 7.24 -29.81
N ASN A 92 -4.18 6.09 -30.48
CA ASN A 92 -5.23 5.08 -30.33
C ASN A 92 -4.75 3.92 -29.43
N ARG A 93 -5.67 3.05 -28.98
CA ARG A 93 -5.38 1.98 -27.99
C ARG A 93 -4.24 1.03 -28.38
N THR A 94 -4.10 0.67 -29.65
CA THR A 94 -2.97 -0.14 -30.13
C THR A 94 -1.69 0.69 -30.17
N GLY A 95 -1.76 1.94 -30.62
CA GLY A 95 -0.67 2.92 -30.56
C GLY A 95 -0.10 3.13 -29.16
N VAL A 96 -0.93 3.11 -28.11
CA VAL A 96 -0.47 3.17 -26.70
C VAL A 96 0.51 2.05 -26.37
N LEU A 97 0.15 0.80 -26.68
CA LEU A 97 1.00 -0.36 -26.39
C LEU A 97 2.29 -0.35 -27.23
N HIS A 98 2.20 0.06 -28.50
CA HIS A 98 3.38 0.23 -29.35
C HIS A 98 4.31 1.35 -28.87
N PHE A 99 3.75 2.50 -28.44
CA PHE A 99 4.50 3.63 -27.89
C PHE A 99 5.24 3.25 -26.61
N ILE A 100 4.56 2.64 -25.64
CA ILE A 100 5.18 2.18 -24.38
C ILE A 100 6.32 1.19 -24.67
N ARG A 101 6.10 0.20 -25.56
CA ARG A 101 7.14 -0.78 -25.95
C ARG A 101 8.32 -0.12 -26.66
N TYR A 102 8.06 0.80 -27.60
CA TYR A 102 9.12 1.50 -28.33
C TYR A 102 9.99 2.32 -27.38
N MET A 103 9.37 3.14 -26.51
CA MET A 103 10.09 3.99 -25.57
C MET A 103 10.83 3.18 -24.49
N SER A 104 10.26 2.06 -24.02
CA SER A 104 10.90 1.19 -23.02
C SER A 104 12.12 0.42 -23.55
N ASN A 105 12.32 0.37 -24.88
CA ASN A 105 13.52 -0.23 -25.49
C ASN A 105 14.69 0.77 -25.62
N ILE A 106 14.53 2.02 -25.18
CA ILE A 106 15.56 3.07 -25.27
C ILE A 106 16.43 3.06 -24.02
N SER A 107 17.74 2.86 -24.17
CA SER A 107 18.69 2.63 -23.06
C SER A 107 18.75 3.70 -21.96
N GLN A 108 18.36 4.94 -22.25
CA GLN A 108 18.33 6.04 -21.26
C GLN A 108 17.02 6.08 -20.46
N ILE A 109 15.98 5.36 -20.90
CA ILE A 109 14.65 5.31 -20.30
C ILE A 109 14.57 4.07 -19.40
N LYS A 110 14.34 4.30 -18.11
CA LYS A 110 14.17 3.26 -17.09
C LYS A 110 12.83 2.54 -17.25
N SER A 111 11.76 3.30 -17.51
CA SER A 111 10.41 2.77 -17.69
C SER A 111 9.47 3.82 -18.29
N VAL A 112 8.43 3.36 -18.98
CA VAL A 112 7.28 4.18 -19.37
C VAL A 112 6.00 3.56 -18.84
N SER A 113 5.23 4.34 -18.09
CA SER A 113 3.90 3.96 -17.61
C SER A 113 2.88 5.02 -18.00
N SER A 114 1.60 4.65 -18.02
CA SER A 114 0.53 5.64 -18.10
C SER A 114 0.36 6.32 -16.74
N GLN A 115 0.12 7.64 -16.74
CA GLN A 115 -0.07 8.41 -15.50
C GLN A 115 -1.37 8.01 -14.81
N LYS A 116 -1.35 7.76 -13.50
CA LYS A 116 -2.57 7.60 -12.70
C LYS A 116 -2.97 8.88 -11.96
N GLN A 117 -4.26 8.96 -11.66
CA GLN A 117 -4.99 10.02 -10.99
C GLN A 117 -5.89 9.36 -9.93
N ILE A 118 -5.54 9.49 -8.66
CA ILE A 118 -6.33 8.97 -7.56
C ILE A 118 -7.39 10.00 -7.20
N SER A 119 -8.66 9.69 -7.44
CA SER A 119 -9.82 10.50 -7.03
C SER A 119 -10.61 9.81 -5.92
N ARG A 120 -11.12 10.63 -5.00
CA ARG A 120 -11.73 10.17 -3.75
C ARG A 120 -13.04 10.94 -3.58
N VAL A 121 -14.11 10.38 -4.13
CA VAL A 121 -15.37 11.12 -4.37
C VAL A 121 -16.28 11.04 -3.14
N LEU A 122 -16.64 12.21 -2.63
CA LEU A 122 -17.83 12.43 -1.80
C LEU A 122 -19.07 12.40 -2.71
N LEU A 123 -19.97 11.44 -2.53
CA LEU A 123 -21.30 11.54 -3.13
C LEU A 123 -22.14 12.53 -2.33
N ASN A 124 -22.01 13.82 -2.68
CA ASN A 124 -22.80 14.88 -2.09
C ASN A 124 -24.19 14.88 -2.73
N HIS A 125 -25.19 14.33 -2.03
CA HIS A 125 -26.60 14.53 -2.35
C HIS A 125 -27.14 15.57 -1.36
N ASP A 126 -27.29 16.81 -1.82
CA ASP A 126 -28.21 17.81 -1.26
C ASP A 126 -28.15 19.09 -2.12
N ASN A 127 -29.19 19.31 -2.92
CA ASN A 127 -29.78 20.63 -3.20
C ASN A 127 -30.97 20.49 -4.17
N GLU A 128 -32.13 20.10 -3.65
CA GLU A 128 -33.42 20.64 -4.11
C GLU A 128 -34.50 20.36 -3.04
N TYR A 129 -34.76 21.37 -2.19
CA TYR A 129 -35.89 21.36 -1.27
C TYR A 129 -37.08 22.02 -1.99
N GLY A 130 -38.03 21.21 -2.46
CA GLY A 130 -39.21 21.66 -3.18
C GLY A 130 -40.37 20.67 -3.07
N GLU A 131 -41.36 21.05 -2.26
CA GLU A 131 -42.70 20.43 -2.12
C GLU A 131 -42.86 19.14 -1.30
N PHE A 132 -44.13 18.87 -0.99
CA PHE A 132 -44.62 18.25 0.25
C PHE A 132 -45.17 16.82 0.00
N LEU A 133 -44.92 15.91 0.95
CA LEU A 133 -45.84 14.86 1.43
C LEU A 133 -46.85 14.23 0.44
N GLN A 134 -46.60 12.99 -0.03
CA GLN A 134 -47.31 11.78 0.44
C GLN A 134 -46.93 10.49 -0.30
N ASN A 135 -46.96 9.37 0.46
CA ASN A 135 -47.15 7.95 0.07
C ASN A 135 -45.95 6.96 0.11
N SER A 136 -46.31 5.73 0.52
CA SER A 136 -45.61 4.44 0.38
C SER A 136 -44.26 4.22 1.07
N ILE A 137 -44.35 4.00 2.39
CA ILE A 137 -43.85 2.81 3.10
C ILE A 137 -43.22 1.71 2.22
N SER A 138 -41.92 1.41 2.41
CA SER A 138 -41.32 0.06 2.61
C SER A 138 -39.79 0.08 2.37
N LEU A 139 -39.09 -0.99 2.81
CA LEU A 139 -37.66 -1.27 2.62
C LEU A 139 -36.64 -0.50 3.50
N GLU A 140 -36.63 -0.81 4.80
CA GLU A 140 -35.39 -0.83 5.59
C GLU A 140 -34.90 -2.28 5.75
N THR A 141 -33.74 -2.63 5.16
CA THR A 141 -32.65 -3.43 5.78
C THR A 141 -31.51 -3.73 4.79
N SER A 142 -30.29 -3.91 5.33
CA SER A 142 -29.06 -4.40 4.66
C SER A 142 -28.34 -3.46 3.66
N GLN A 143 -27.51 -2.54 4.19
CA GLN A 143 -26.33 -2.02 3.48
C GLN A 143 -25.12 -1.94 4.45
N ARG A 144 -24.08 -2.75 4.19
CA ARG A 144 -22.74 -2.64 4.82
C ARG A 144 -21.83 -1.88 3.85
N ASN A 145 -21.02 -0.95 4.36
CA ASN A 145 -20.32 0.06 3.54
C ASN A 145 -18.79 -0.09 3.56
N LEU A 146 -18.15 -0.12 2.37
CA LEU A 146 -16.73 0.19 2.18
C LEU A 146 -16.45 1.67 2.50
N LYS A 147 -15.35 1.97 3.22
CA LYS A 147 -14.96 3.35 3.60
C LYS A 147 -13.44 3.54 3.75
N LEU A 148 -12.75 3.89 2.65
CA LEU A 148 -11.32 4.24 2.69
C LEU A 148 -11.01 5.60 3.33
N PHE A 149 -12.01 6.48 3.50
CA PHE A 149 -11.94 7.59 4.45
C PHE A 149 -12.88 7.33 5.61
N GLY A 150 -12.36 7.49 6.82
CA GLY A 150 -13.23 7.60 7.98
C GLY A 150 -14.22 8.73 7.76
N ASN A 151 -15.52 8.41 7.82
CA ASN A 151 -16.54 9.42 8.06
C ASN A 151 -16.08 10.28 9.26
N SER A 152 -16.62 11.50 9.35
CA SER A 152 -16.75 12.21 10.63
C SER A 152 -17.68 11.43 11.59
N GLN A 153 -17.23 10.25 12.02
CA GLN A 153 -17.91 9.37 12.94
C GLN A 153 -17.77 9.95 14.34
N LYS A 154 -18.78 10.75 14.74
CA LYS A 154 -19.02 11.08 16.16
C LYS A 154 -19.40 9.83 16.99
N THR A 155 -19.62 8.68 16.33
CA THR A 155 -19.92 7.37 16.94
C THR A 155 -19.02 6.30 16.31
N ALA A 156 -18.43 5.45 17.15
CA ALA A 156 -17.47 4.42 16.74
C ALA A 156 -18.12 3.33 15.86
N SER A 157 -17.31 2.61 15.07
CA SER A 157 -17.79 1.43 14.34
C SER A 157 -18.18 0.32 15.31
N SER A 158 -19.24 -0.43 15.00
CA SER A 158 -19.80 -1.46 15.89
C SER A 158 -18.72 -2.44 16.35
N GLY A 159 -18.48 -2.51 17.66
CA GLY A 159 -17.45 -3.33 18.31
C GLY A 159 -16.15 -2.61 18.70
N THR A 160 -15.90 -1.37 18.23
CA THR A 160 -14.74 -0.57 18.66
C THR A 160 -15.10 0.44 19.75
N LEU A 161 -14.16 0.68 20.68
CA LEU A 161 -14.36 1.62 21.79
C LEU A 161 -13.50 2.87 21.60
N PRO A 162 -14.09 4.08 21.55
CA PRO A 162 -13.34 5.33 21.38
C PRO A 162 -12.59 5.72 22.66
N LEU A 163 -11.48 6.45 22.51
CA LEU A 163 -10.73 6.96 23.66
C LEU A 163 -11.54 7.99 24.47
N ASP A 164 -11.31 7.97 25.78
CA ASP A 164 -11.72 9.04 26.68
C ASP A 164 -10.93 10.33 26.34
N PRO A 165 -11.60 11.50 26.19
CA PRO A 165 -10.95 12.79 25.96
C PRO A 165 -9.78 13.13 26.89
N LEU A 166 -9.76 12.61 28.13
CA LEU A 166 -8.68 12.84 29.11
C LEU A 166 -7.49 11.87 28.97
N LYS A 167 -7.59 10.88 28.07
CA LYS A 167 -6.65 9.78 27.84
C LYS A 167 -6.17 9.77 26.39
N GLN A 168 -5.66 10.91 25.93
CA GLN A 168 -5.15 11.06 24.56
C GLN A 168 -3.80 10.32 24.35
N PRO A 169 -3.45 9.96 23.10
CA PRO A 169 -2.30 9.10 22.80
C PRO A 169 -0.97 9.60 23.36
N TRP A 170 -0.71 10.92 23.33
CA TRP A 170 0.53 11.51 23.89
C TRP A 170 0.70 11.21 25.38
N LYS A 171 -0.40 11.13 26.13
CA LYS A 171 -0.39 10.80 27.55
C LYS A 171 -0.26 9.30 27.79
N LEU A 172 -0.95 8.48 26.99
CA LEU A 172 -0.91 7.02 27.10
C LEU A 172 0.46 6.44 26.71
N LEU A 173 1.12 7.04 25.72
CA LEU A 173 2.49 6.70 25.31
C LEU A 173 3.56 7.48 26.10
N GLN A 174 3.18 8.20 27.16
CA GLN A 174 4.08 8.89 28.09
C GLN A 174 5.05 9.89 27.42
N ALA A 175 4.57 10.69 26.45
CA ALA A 175 5.39 11.70 25.77
C ALA A 175 6.05 12.71 26.73
N GLU A 176 5.42 12.96 27.89
CA GLU A 176 5.96 13.75 29.01
C GLU A 176 7.36 13.26 29.48
N TYR A 177 7.65 11.95 29.36
CA TYR A 177 8.96 11.37 29.64
C TYR A 177 10.04 11.83 28.64
N ALA A 178 9.68 12.06 27.38
CA ALA A 178 10.59 12.62 26.37
C ALA A 178 10.75 14.13 26.59
N TRP A 179 9.63 14.85 26.76
CA TRP A 179 9.59 16.30 26.94
C TRP A 179 10.38 16.77 28.17
N SER A 180 10.31 16.04 29.29
CA SER A 180 11.09 16.31 30.50
C SER A 180 12.61 16.23 30.29
N ARG A 181 13.07 15.58 29.22
CA ARG A 181 14.49 15.50 28.82
C ARG A 181 14.87 16.52 27.73
N GLY A 182 14.00 17.47 27.42
CA GLY A 182 14.20 18.44 26.33
C GLY A 182 14.08 17.84 24.93
N LEU A 183 13.57 16.61 24.81
CA LEU A 183 13.27 16.00 23.51
C LEU A 183 11.90 16.49 23.08
N CYS A 184 11.86 17.55 22.28
CA CYS A 184 10.62 18.14 21.75
C CYS A 184 10.54 18.03 20.20
N GLY A 185 11.51 17.39 19.52
CA GLY A 185 11.57 17.24 18.06
C GLY A 185 12.54 18.19 17.33
N ASN A 186 13.29 19.02 18.07
CA ASN A 186 14.16 20.06 17.51
C ASN A 186 15.17 19.51 16.47
N GLY A 187 15.30 20.20 15.33
CA GLY A 187 16.18 19.83 14.22
C GLY A 187 15.71 18.63 13.37
N VAL A 188 14.51 18.09 13.63
CA VAL A 188 13.95 16.98 12.86
C VAL A 188 13.01 17.49 11.77
N ARG A 189 13.46 17.38 10.52
CA ARG A 189 12.68 17.68 9.31
C ARG A 189 11.64 16.61 9.02
N VAL A 190 10.35 16.98 9.11
CA VAL A 190 9.18 16.14 8.91
C VAL A 190 8.39 16.60 7.68
N GLY A 191 8.18 15.72 6.72
CA GLY A 191 7.28 15.94 5.58
C GLY A 191 5.86 15.45 5.87
N ILE A 192 4.85 16.30 5.65
CA ILE A 192 3.43 15.91 5.72
C ILE A 192 2.83 16.02 4.32
N PHE A 193 2.44 14.87 3.75
CA PHE A 193 1.90 14.75 2.40
C PHE A 193 0.39 14.47 2.48
N ASP A 194 -0.42 15.52 2.34
CA ASP A 194 -1.85 15.47 2.65
C ASP A 194 -2.63 16.58 1.90
N THR A 195 -3.78 17.00 2.42
CA THR A 195 -4.64 18.09 1.87
C THR A 195 -4.10 19.51 2.13
N GLY A 196 -2.97 19.65 2.83
CA GLY A 196 -2.31 20.92 3.18
C GLY A 196 -2.23 21.18 4.68
N LEU A 197 -2.05 22.44 5.08
CA LEU A 197 -2.13 22.91 6.46
C LEU A 197 -3.02 24.17 6.58
N ALA A 198 -3.71 24.32 7.71
CA ALA A 198 -4.49 25.51 8.04
C ALA A 198 -3.70 26.84 7.91
N PRO A 199 -4.39 28.00 7.83
CA PRO A 199 -3.77 29.33 7.77
C PRO A 199 -2.68 29.61 8.83
N SER A 200 -1.86 30.62 8.55
CA SER A 200 -0.67 31.00 9.33
C SER A 200 -0.97 31.53 10.74
N ASP A 201 -2.20 32.00 10.99
CA ASP A 201 -2.72 32.47 12.27
C ASP A 201 -3.38 31.36 13.12
N HIS A 202 -3.33 30.10 12.67
CA HIS A 202 -3.97 28.98 13.38
C HIS A 202 -3.31 28.68 14.73
N LYS A 203 -4.07 28.89 15.82
CA LYS A 203 -3.60 28.91 17.22
C LYS A 203 -2.88 27.65 17.74
N HIS A 204 -2.94 26.51 17.05
CA HIS A 204 -2.23 25.29 17.46
C HIS A 204 -0.85 25.12 16.83
N PHE A 205 -0.44 25.99 15.90
CA PHE A 205 0.85 25.89 15.22
C PHE A 205 1.66 27.18 15.38
N LEU A 206 2.95 27.06 15.70
CA LEU A 206 3.87 28.20 15.65
C LEU A 206 4.47 28.33 14.25
N LEU A 207 4.45 29.56 13.72
CA LEU A 207 5.05 29.89 12.42
C LEU A 207 6.53 29.58 12.34
N SER A 208 7.27 29.65 13.46
CA SER A 208 8.70 29.32 13.52
C SER A 208 9.04 27.89 13.10
N ASN A 209 8.07 26.97 13.21
CA ASN A 209 8.29 25.54 13.01
C ASN A 209 7.79 25.08 11.64
N ILE A 210 7.04 25.94 10.93
CA ILE A 210 6.58 25.70 9.57
C ILE A 210 7.67 26.25 8.64
N VAL A 211 8.63 25.39 8.30
CA VAL A 211 9.75 25.78 7.43
C VAL A 211 9.26 26.05 6.02
N GLU A 212 8.30 25.24 5.52
CA GLU A 212 7.83 25.36 4.15
C GLU A 212 6.40 24.84 3.94
N ARG A 213 5.71 25.47 2.98
CA ARG A 213 4.41 25.05 2.44
C ARG A 213 4.51 25.01 0.92
N THR A 214 4.13 23.89 0.30
CA THR A 214 4.13 23.70 -1.16
C THR A 214 2.83 23.04 -1.63
N ASP A 215 2.23 23.58 -2.70
CA ASP A 215 1.07 22.98 -3.37
C ASP A 215 1.48 22.44 -4.74
N TRP A 216 1.34 21.13 -4.90
CA TRP A 216 1.69 20.38 -6.10
C TRP A 216 0.48 20.12 -6.99
N THR A 217 -0.70 20.60 -6.61
CA THR A 217 -1.98 20.34 -7.28
C THR A 217 -2.38 21.38 -8.33
N VAL A 218 -1.53 22.41 -8.55
CA VAL A 218 -1.86 23.61 -9.35
C VAL A 218 -0.99 23.74 -10.60
N ASP A 219 -1.63 23.58 -11.76
CA ASP A 219 -1.01 23.76 -13.08
C ASP A 219 -0.48 25.18 -13.33
N MET A 220 0.64 25.26 -14.06
CA MET A 220 1.35 26.51 -14.33
C MET A 220 0.64 27.46 -15.29
N VAL A 221 -0.22 26.95 -16.17
CA VAL A 221 -0.80 27.70 -17.30
C VAL A 221 -1.74 28.84 -16.85
N ASN A 222 -2.30 28.74 -15.64
CA ASN A 222 -3.30 29.69 -15.12
C ASN A 222 -2.79 30.60 -13.98
N LYS A 223 -1.48 30.64 -13.69
CA LYS A 223 -0.95 31.39 -12.52
C LYS A 223 -0.80 32.89 -12.78
N SER A 224 -1.27 33.71 -11.83
CA SER A 224 -0.91 35.13 -11.75
C SER A 224 0.40 35.31 -10.98
N SER A 225 1.05 36.47 -11.09
CA SER A 225 2.34 36.72 -10.42
C SER A 225 2.25 36.97 -8.91
N ASP A 226 1.04 37.15 -8.37
CA ASP A 226 0.80 37.46 -6.95
C ASP A 226 0.28 36.25 -6.14
N ASP A 227 0.06 35.08 -6.77
CA ASP A 227 -0.40 33.88 -6.08
C ASP A 227 0.71 33.28 -5.20
N SER A 228 0.79 33.72 -3.94
CA SER A 228 1.59 33.05 -2.91
C SER A 228 1.06 31.62 -2.71
N ILE A 229 1.92 30.63 -3.00
CA ILE A 229 1.58 29.20 -2.97
C ILE A 229 1.55 28.72 -1.50
N GLU A 230 0.58 29.22 -0.75
CA GLU A 230 0.24 28.70 0.55
C GLU A 230 -0.51 27.37 0.34
N ALA A 231 0.07 26.27 0.81
CA ALA A 231 -0.52 24.93 0.77
C ALA A 231 -1.70 24.79 1.75
N LEU A 232 -2.74 25.61 1.55
CA LEU A 232 -3.85 25.80 2.47
C LEU A 232 -4.77 24.59 2.47
N ASP A 233 -4.98 24.03 3.66
CA ASP A 233 -5.94 22.98 3.88
C ASP A 233 -7.36 23.54 3.92
N ARG A 234 -8.20 23.11 2.97
CA ARG A 234 -9.65 23.40 2.95
C ARG A 234 -10.50 22.16 3.23
N HIS A 235 -9.87 21.01 3.46
CA HIS A 235 -10.54 19.74 3.77
C HIS A 235 -10.43 19.36 5.26
N GLY A 236 -9.32 19.73 5.91
CA GLY A 236 -9.11 19.59 7.35
C GLY A 236 -8.51 18.25 7.79
N HIS A 237 -8.01 17.43 6.86
CA HIS A 237 -7.33 16.17 7.18
C HIS A 237 -5.85 16.42 7.46
N GLY A 238 -5.14 17.09 6.55
CA GLY A 238 -3.74 17.47 6.73
C GLY A 238 -3.49 18.32 7.99
N THR A 239 -4.42 19.21 8.34
CA THR A 239 -4.39 19.98 9.60
C THR A 239 -4.52 19.09 10.83
N PHE A 240 -5.42 18.10 10.80
CA PHE A 240 -5.60 17.15 11.90
C PHE A 240 -4.36 16.26 12.09
N VAL A 241 -3.82 15.74 10.98
CA VAL A 241 -2.61 14.93 10.90
C VAL A 241 -1.40 15.69 11.45
N THR A 242 -1.17 16.91 10.97
CA THR A 242 -0.08 17.78 11.45
C THR A 242 -0.23 18.10 12.94
N GLY A 243 -1.47 18.25 13.43
CA GLY A 243 -1.74 18.49 14.84
C GLY A 243 -1.25 17.37 15.77
N LEU A 244 -1.39 16.10 15.37
CA LEU A 244 -0.91 14.95 16.15
C LEU A 244 0.62 14.87 16.20
N ILE A 245 1.29 15.36 15.17
CA ILE A 245 2.75 15.39 15.10
C ILE A 245 3.29 16.55 15.96
N ALA A 246 2.83 17.78 15.73
CA ALA A 246 3.53 18.98 16.18
C ALA A 246 2.64 20.15 16.65
N ALA A 247 1.37 19.93 17.01
CA ALA A 247 0.60 20.99 17.65
C ALA A 247 1.24 21.43 18.99
N GLN A 248 1.07 22.72 19.29
CA GLN A 248 1.50 23.34 20.53
C GLN A 248 0.33 23.97 21.27
N ASN A 249 0.41 24.03 22.60
CA ASN A 249 -0.53 24.78 23.43
C ASN A 249 0.21 25.77 24.34
N PRO A 250 0.12 27.09 24.10
CA PRO A 250 0.74 28.10 24.97
C PRO A 250 0.05 28.23 26.35
N ASN A 251 -1.17 27.72 26.52
CA ASN A 251 -2.02 27.93 27.71
C ASN A 251 -2.18 26.67 28.59
N PHE A 252 -1.16 25.81 28.67
CA PHE A 252 -1.22 24.52 29.37
C PHE A 252 -1.52 24.61 30.89
N TYR A 253 -1.08 25.69 31.56
CA TYR A 253 -1.20 25.85 33.02
C TYR A 253 -2.65 25.89 33.57
N TYR A 254 -3.66 26.00 32.70
CA TYR A 254 -5.08 26.09 33.08
C TYR A 254 -5.94 24.88 32.69
N TRP A 255 -5.37 23.71 32.35
CA TRP A 255 -6.15 22.48 32.15
C TRP A 255 -6.62 21.87 33.48
N ASN A 256 -7.58 22.53 34.13
CA ASN A 256 -8.36 21.97 35.22
C ASN A 256 -9.56 21.22 34.65
N SER A 257 -9.70 19.92 34.98
CA SER A 257 -10.75 19.02 34.46
C SER A 257 -12.21 19.41 34.76
N LYS A 258 -12.43 20.53 35.45
CA LYS A 258 -13.74 21.06 35.85
C LYS A 258 -14.29 22.18 34.95
N GLN A 259 -13.49 22.73 34.04
CA GLN A 259 -13.96 23.69 33.02
C GLN A 259 -13.74 23.11 31.62
N ARG A 260 -14.74 22.38 31.12
CA ARG A 260 -14.84 22.05 29.69
C ARG A 260 -15.41 23.27 28.97
N ASP A 261 -14.55 23.99 28.28
CA ASP A 261 -14.96 24.81 27.14
C ASP A 261 -14.48 24.09 25.87
N ASP A 262 -15.39 23.83 24.94
CA ASP A 262 -15.10 23.18 23.65
C ASP A 262 -14.14 24.03 22.77
N SER A 263 -13.87 25.28 23.18
CA SER A 263 -12.86 26.15 22.59
C SER A 263 -11.41 25.74 22.92
N ASN A 264 -11.17 25.08 24.05
CA ASN A 264 -9.83 24.73 24.54
C ASN A 264 -9.52 23.26 24.29
N CYS A 265 -8.66 23.02 23.30
CA CYS A 265 -8.09 21.71 23.06
C CYS A 265 -6.97 21.36 24.04
N PRO A 266 -6.66 20.06 24.17
CA PRO A 266 -5.35 19.58 24.62
C PRO A 266 -4.51 19.04 23.43
N PRO A 267 -4.04 19.88 22.46
CA PRO A 267 -3.30 19.41 21.30
C PRO A 267 -1.80 19.61 21.54
N TRP A 268 -1.20 18.76 22.38
CA TRP A 268 0.23 18.54 22.28
C TRP A 268 0.45 17.48 21.20
N GLY A 269 1.04 17.90 20.08
CA GLY A 269 1.71 16.96 19.20
C GLY A 269 2.89 16.32 19.94
N PHE A 270 3.31 15.13 19.55
CA PHE A 270 4.43 14.45 20.20
C PHE A 270 5.75 15.22 20.05
N ALA A 271 5.99 15.83 18.89
CA ALA A 271 7.20 16.54 18.54
C ALA A 271 6.89 18.02 18.19
N PRO A 272 6.49 18.83 19.19
CA PRO A 272 6.02 20.20 18.97
C PRO A 272 7.07 21.12 18.31
N GLN A 273 8.36 20.82 18.45
CA GLN A 273 9.50 21.59 17.90
C GLN A 273 10.11 20.96 16.64
N ALA A 274 9.40 20.07 15.94
CA ALA A 274 9.84 19.53 14.66
C ALA A 274 9.77 20.59 13.53
N ASP A 275 10.68 20.47 12.56
CA ASP A 275 10.74 21.32 11.36
C ASP A 275 9.74 20.77 10.32
N LEU A 276 8.62 21.45 10.13
CA LEU A 276 7.51 20.99 9.31
C LEU A 276 7.61 21.46 7.86
N PHE A 277 7.56 20.50 6.94
CA PHE A 277 7.45 20.72 5.50
C PHE A 277 6.09 20.20 5.03
N ILE A 278 5.22 21.10 4.59
CA ILE A 278 3.86 20.77 4.17
C ILE A 278 3.80 20.60 2.65
N PHE A 279 3.39 19.41 2.23
CA PHE A 279 3.20 19.02 0.84
C PHE A 279 1.71 18.78 0.61
N ARG A 280 1.04 19.76 0.01
CA ARG A 280 -0.32 19.56 -0.49
C ARG A 280 -0.25 18.81 -1.82
N VAL A 281 -0.70 17.56 -1.78
CA VAL A 281 -0.72 16.62 -2.91
C VAL A 281 -2.14 16.14 -3.22
N PHE A 282 -3.14 16.52 -2.42
CA PHE A 282 -4.56 16.35 -2.72
C PHE A 282 -5.27 17.69 -2.90
N THR A 283 -6.14 17.77 -3.91
CA THR A 283 -7.07 18.89 -4.08
C THR A 283 -8.12 18.92 -2.96
N ASP A 284 -8.93 19.99 -2.92
CA ASP A 284 -10.08 20.09 -2.00
C ASP A 284 -11.14 19.00 -2.28
N THR A 285 -11.19 18.50 -3.52
CA THR A 285 -11.99 17.36 -3.98
C THR A 285 -11.28 16.01 -3.81
N GLN A 286 -10.18 15.98 -3.03
CA GLN A 286 -9.35 14.81 -2.76
C GLN A 286 -8.84 14.06 -4.02
N VAL A 287 -8.59 14.79 -5.11
CA VAL A 287 -7.90 14.28 -6.31
C VAL A 287 -6.40 14.45 -6.15
N SER A 288 -5.62 13.47 -6.59
CA SER A 288 -4.17 13.49 -6.70
C SER A 288 -3.71 12.80 -7.98
N TYR A 289 -2.48 13.03 -8.42
CA TYR A 289 -1.84 12.29 -9.53
C TYR A 289 -0.54 11.65 -9.04
N THR A 290 -0.16 10.51 -9.63
CA THR A 290 1.14 9.85 -9.36
C THR A 290 2.29 10.83 -9.53
N SER A 291 2.28 11.61 -10.62
CA SER A 291 3.33 12.59 -10.92
C SER A 291 3.48 13.68 -9.85
N TRP A 292 2.40 14.10 -9.18
CA TRP A 292 2.45 15.06 -8.08
C TRP A 292 3.20 14.48 -6.87
N PHE A 293 2.94 13.23 -6.51
CA PHE A 293 3.72 12.52 -5.49
C PHE A 293 5.19 12.41 -5.88
N LEU A 294 5.47 11.96 -7.10
CA LEU A 294 6.84 11.79 -7.58
C LEU A 294 7.64 13.12 -7.60
N ASP A 295 7.01 14.26 -7.95
CA ASP A 295 7.62 15.59 -7.88
C ASP A 295 7.90 16.01 -6.42
N ALA A 296 6.89 15.88 -5.57
CA ALA A 296 6.97 16.21 -4.15
C ALA A 296 7.99 15.32 -3.40
N PHE A 297 8.14 14.06 -3.82
CA PHE A 297 9.16 13.13 -3.32
C PHE A 297 10.57 13.52 -3.79
N ASN A 298 10.78 13.86 -5.06
CA ASN A 298 12.04 14.44 -5.54
C ASN A 298 12.40 15.72 -4.77
N TYR A 299 11.40 16.54 -4.42
CA TYR A 299 11.61 17.71 -3.57
C TYR A 299 11.98 17.36 -2.13
N ALA A 300 11.33 16.38 -1.52
CA ALA A 300 11.66 15.88 -0.18
C ALA A 300 13.09 15.31 -0.10
N ILE A 301 13.56 14.61 -1.15
CA ILE A 301 14.95 14.18 -1.29
C ILE A 301 15.89 15.40 -1.29
N SER A 302 15.58 16.43 -2.09
CA SER A 302 16.38 17.67 -2.14
C SER A 302 16.41 18.45 -0.81
N ARG A 303 15.33 18.37 -0.02
CA ARG A 303 15.23 18.92 1.35
C ARG A 303 15.84 18.02 2.42
N LYS A 304 16.32 16.82 2.07
CA LYS A 304 16.88 15.80 2.97
C LYS A 304 15.97 15.57 4.19
N LEU A 305 14.66 15.37 3.98
CA LEU A 305 13.74 15.14 5.11
C LEU A 305 14.15 13.87 5.88
N HIS A 306 13.96 13.84 7.19
CA HIS A 306 14.28 12.63 7.97
C HIS A 306 13.12 11.63 7.97
N VAL A 307 11.88 12.14 7.98
CA VAL A 307 10.66 11.33 8.02
C VAL A 307 9.55 11.96 7.17
N ILE A 308 8.77 11.13 6.48
CA ILE A 308 7.57 11.50 5.73
C ILE A 308 6.37 10.76 6.32
N ASN A 309 5.29 11.49 6.61
CA ASN A 309 4.01 10.94 7.00
C ASN A 309 3.06 10.82 5.79
N LEU A 310 2.66 9.59 5.49
CA LEU A 310 1.59 9.25 4.56
C LEU A 310 0.37 8.76 5.35
N SER A 311 -0.54 9.67 5.71
CA SER A 311 -1.83 9.33 6.34
C SER A 311 -2.85 8.83 5.32
N ILE A 312 -2.38 8.11 4.30
CA ILE A 312 -3.09 7.75 3.08
C ILE A 312 -2.70 6.34 2.63
N GLY A 313 -3.59 5.69 1.91
CA GLY A 313 -3.27 4.50 1.13
C GLY A 313 -4.39 4.16 0.16
N GLY A 314 -4.16 3.09 -0.60
CA GLY A 314 -5.11 2.42 -1.49
C GLY A 314 -4.51 1.10 -2.01
N PRO A 315 -5.27 0.28 -2.76
CA PRO A 315 -4.80 -0.99 -3.33
C PRO A 315 -3.83 -0.81 -4.52
N ASP A 316 -3.07 0.30 -4.59
CA ASP A 316 -2.38 0.76 -5.79
C ASP A 316 -0.87 0.43 -5.82
N PHE A 317 -0.47 -0.70 -5.23
CA PHE A 317 0.91 -1.22 -5.30
C PHE A 317 1.36 -1.56 -6.74
N LEU A 318 0.40 -1.69 -7.67
CA LEU A 318 0.66 -1.82 -9.12
C LEU A 318 1.10 -0.50 -9.77
N ASP A 319 1.06 0.65 -9.08
CA ASP A 319 1.67 1.89 -9.56
C ASP A 319 3.20 1.85 -9.39
N LYS A 320 3.86 1.07 -10.26
CA LYS A 320 5.31 0.83 -10.23
C LYS A 320 6.17 2.11 -10.10
N PRO A 321 5.88 3.24 -10.77
CA PRO A 321 6.62 4.49 -10.54
C PRO A 321 6.55 4.99 -9.09
N PHE A 322 5.37 4.94 -8.46
CA PHE A 322 5.16 5.35 -7.07
C PHE A 322 5.92 4.43 -6.11
N VAL A 323 5.82 3.12 -6.29
CA VAL A 323 6.53 2.12 -5.46
C VAL A 323 8.05 2.25 -5.62
N ASP A 324 8.56 2.42 -6.85
CA ASP A 324 10.00 2.64 -7.09
C ASP A 324 10.50 3.91 -6.41
N LYS A 325 9.71 4.99 -6.41
CA LYS A 325 10.07 6.24 -5.73
C LYS A 325 9.99 6.13 -4.20
N VAL A 326 9.10 5.29 -3.66
CA VAL A 326 9.08 4.93 -2.22
C VAL A 326 10.37 4.21 -1.82
N LEU A 327 10.86 3.28 -2.63
CA LEU A 327 12.14 2.61 -2.40
C LEU A 327 13.33 3.59 -2.50
N GLU A 328 13.30 4.51 -3.46
CA GLU A 328 14.30 5.57 -3.62
C GLU A 328 14.34 6.56 -2.45
N LEU A 329 13.18 6.96 -1.90
CA LEU A 329 13.10 7.77 -0.69
C LEU A 329 13.78 7.07 0.49
N SER A 330 13.48 5.78 0.68
CA SER A 330 14.11 4.97 1.71
C SER A 330 15.62 4.89 1.50
N ALA A 331 16.09 4.60 0.28
CA ALA A 331 17.51 4.60 -0.10
C ALA A 331 18.23 5.94 0.18
N ASN A 332 17.50 7.06 0.09
CA ASN A 332 17.99 8.40 0.43
C ASN A 332 17.99 8.70 1.94
N GLY A 333 17.70 7.72 2.79
CA GLY A 333 17.70 7.85 4.24
C GLY A 333 16.40 8.40 4.84
N ILE A 334 15.33 8.54 4.04
CA ILE A 334 14.06 9.12 4.47
C ILE A 334 13.11 8.04 4.97
N LEU A 335 12.70 8.10 6.23
CA LEU A 335 11.75 7.13 6.80
C LEU A 335 10.32 7.46 6.36
N LEU A 336 9.66 6.55 5.65
CA LEU A 336 8.22 6.66 5.39
C LEU A 336 7.42 6.00 6.51
N VAL A 337 6.47 6.72 7.07
CA VAL A 337 5.46 6.21 8.02
C VAL A 337 4.10 6.27 7.34
N SER A 338 3.41 5.14 7.25
CA SER A 338 2.17 5.02 6.49
C SER A 338 1.06 4.27 7.22
N ALA A 339 -0.18 4.67 6.96
CA ALA A 339 -1.38 4.08 7.54
C ALA A 339 -1.71 2.73 6.89
N ILE A 340 -1.88 1.66 7.67
CA ILE A 340 -2.00 0.29 7.11
C ILE A 340 -3.28 0.03 6.27
N GLY A 341 -4.36 0.76 6.58
CA GLY A 341 -5.65 0.68 5.88
C GLY A 341 -6.82 0.59 6.85
N ASN A 342 -8.04 0.84 6.35
CA ASN A 342 -9.28 0.82 7.15
C ASN A 342 -10.26 -0.29 6.69
N ASP A 343 -9.75 -1.31 6.00
CA ASP A 343 -10.52 -2.32 5.27
C ASP A 343 -10.62 -3.66 6.03
N GLY A 344 -10.20 -3.68 7.31
CA GLY A 344 -10.42 -4.79 8.23
C GLY A 344 -11.92 -5.02 8.56
N PRO A 345 -12.28 -6.18 9.16
CA PRO A 345 -11.41 -7.09 9.89
C PRO A 345 -10.96 -8.34 9.11
N LEU A 346 -11.13 -8.39 7.79
CA LEU A 346 -10.62 -9.49 6.97
C LEU A 346 -9.09 -9.42 6.87
N PHE A 347 -8.44 -10.58 6.74
CA PHE A 347 -7.00 -10.70 6.53
C PHE A 347 -6.66 -10.50 5.04
N GLY A 348 -5.44 -10.04 4.74
CA GLY A 348 -5.03 -9.69 3.37
C GLY A 348 -5.50 -8.30 2.89
N THR A 349 -5.94 -7.42 3.80
CA THR A 349 -6.62 -6.14 3.51
C THR A 349 -5.68 -4.91 3.53
N LEU A 350 -4.38 -5.12 3.40
CA LEU A 350 -3.36 -4.07 3.51
C LEU A 350 -3.41 -3.08 2.34
N ASN A 351 -3.13 -1.80 2.61
CA ASN A 351 -3.01 -0.77 1.58
C ASN A 351 -1.56 -0.35 1.31
N ASN A 352 -1.29 0.03 0.05
CA ASN A 352 -0.03 0.62 -0.38
C ASN A 352 0.04 2.10 0.03
N PRO A 353 1.21 2.64 0.44
CA PRO A 353 2.52 1.98 0.54
C PRO A 353 2.83 1.36 1.92
N ALA A 354 1.87 1.26 2.84
CA ALA A 354 2.10 0.71 4.18
C ALA A 354 2.42 -0.80 4.17
N ASP A 355 2.04 -1.50 3.10
CA ASP A 355 2.38 -2.89 2.80
C ASP A 355 3.86 -3.12 2.44
N GLN A 356 4.61 -2.08 2.03
CA GLN A 356 6.02 -2.19 1.64
C GLN A 356 6.94 -2.38 2.86
N MET A 357 7.97 -3.23 2.75
CA MET A 357 8.81 -3.57 3.91
C MET A 357 9.75 -2.46 4.37
N ASP A 358 10.18 -1.55 3.48
CA ASP A 358 10.95 -0.36 3.85
C ASP A 358 10.10 0.73 4.54
N VAL A 359 8.79 0.70 4.34
CA VAL A 359 7.84 1.62 4.97
C VAL A 359 7.48 1.11 6.36
N LEU A 360 7.34 2.03 7.32
CA LEU A 360 6.78 1.75 8.63
C LEU A 360 5.24 1.79 8.55
N GLY A 361 4.62 0.63 8.39
CA GLY A 361 3.18 0.45 8.28
C GLY A 361 2.53 0.36 9.66
N VAL A 362 1.63 1.28 9.96
CA VAL A 362 1.04 1.47 11.29
C VAL A 362 -0.43 1.06 11.31
N GLY A 363 -0.75 0.08 12.15
CA GLY A 363 -2.12 -0.34 12.45
C GLY A 363 -2.74 0.38 13.66
N GLY A 364 -4.04 0.18 13.85
CA GLY A 364 -4.85 0.89 14.82
C GLY A 364 -5.38 0.02 15.95
N ILE A 365 -5.33 0.51 17.20
CA ILE A 365 -6.03 -0.09 18.36
C ILE A 365 -7.12 0.82 18.93
N ASP A 366 -8.08 0.19 19.60
CA ASP A 366 -9.16 0.82 20.34
C ASP A 366 -8.76 1.22 21.77
N ALA A 367 -9.68 1.85 22.50
CA ALA A 367 -9.43 2.30 23.87
C ALA A 367 -9.13 1.17 24.88
N LEU A 368 -9.51 -0.08 24.62
CA LEU A 368 -9.14 -1.21 25.48
C LEU A 368 -7.78 -1.82 25.13
N GLY A 369 -7.12 -1.32 24.09
CA GLY A 369 -5.87 -1.88 23.57
C GLY A 369 -6.05 -3.05 22.61
N ARG A 370 -7.27 -3.27 22.09
CA ARG A 370 -7.55 -4.31 21.10
C ARG A 370 -7.37 -3.76 19.69
N VAL A 371 -6.96 -4.58 18.73
CA VAL A 371 -6.89 -4.13 17.32
C VAL A 371 -8.26 -3.63 16.87
N ALA A 372 -8.30 -2.39 16.40
CA ALA A 372 -9.54 -1.74 15.98
C ALA A 372 -10.13 -2.51 14.80
N ARG A 373 -11.44 -2.78 14.82
CA ARG A 373 -12.12 -3.64 13.84
C ARG A 373 -11.91 -3.20 12.38
N PHE A 374 -11.75 -1.90 12.13
CA PHE A 374 -11.44 -1.37 10.79
C PHE A 374 -9.98 -1.51 10.39
N SER A 375 -9.03 -1.66 11.33
CA SER A 375 -7.60 -1.71 10.99
C SER A 375 -7.35 -2.87 10.04
N SER A 376 -6.82 -2.56 8.85
CA SER A 376 -6.40 -3.58 7.89
C SER A 376 -5.38 -4.54 8.50
N ARG A 377 -5.40 -5.78 8.01
CA ARG A 377 -4.66 -6.92 8.56
C ARG A 377 -3.85 -7.59 7.48
N GLY A 378 -2.67 -8.07 7.84
CA GLY A 378 -1.81 -8.84 6.95
C GLY A 378 -2.36 -10.23 6.66
N MET A 379 -1.57 -11.13 6.09
CA MET A 379 -0.21 -10.92 5.56
C MET A 379 -0.18 -10.04 4.30
N THR A 380 1.00 -9.73 3.76
CA THR A 380 1.11 -9.09 2.43
C THR A 380 0.55 -9.98 1.34
N SER A 381 -0.50 -9.52 0.67
CA SER A 381 -1.19 -10.28 -0.37
C SER A 381 -0.39 -10.40 -1.66
N TRP A 382 0.34 -9.33 -2.04
CA TRP A 382 1.19 -9.28 -3.23
C TRP A 382 2.37 -10.27 -3.22
N GLU A 383 2.61 -10.95 -2.10
CA GLU A 383 3.66 -11.98 -1.92
C GLU A 383 3.10 -13.41 -1.83
N LEU A 384 1.77 -13.57 -1.76
CA LEU A 384 1.11 -14.88 -1.76
C LEU A 384 1.45 -15.75 -2.98
N PRO A 385 1.63 -15.24 -4.22
CA PRO A 385 2.07 -16.08 -5.34
C PRO A 385 3.43 -16.76 -5.16
N ALA A 386 4.25 -16.32 -4.19
CA ALA A 386 5.52 -16.95 -3.82
C ALA A 386 5.41 -17.84 -2.57
N GLY A 387 4.20 -18.10 -2.07
CA GLY A 387 3.91 -18.99 -0.94
C GLY A 387 3.10 -18.32 0.16
N TYR A 388 3.73 -17.44 0.95
CA TYR A 388 3.11 -16.75 2.09
C TYR A 388 3.51 -15.28 2.11
N GLY A 389 2.61 -14.40 2.60
CA GLY A 389 2.96 -13.01 2.83
C GLY A 389 3.87 -12.82 4.05
N ARG A 390 4.57 -11.67 4.07
CA ARG A 390 5.32 -11.18 5.22
C ARG A 390 4.42 -10.47 6.23
N VAL A 391 4.96 -10.27 7.43
CA VAL A 391 4.24 -9.69 8.58
C VAL A 391 4.04 -8.18 8.41
N LYS A 392 2.77 -7.77 8.41
CA LYS A 392 2.31 -6.38 8.46
C LYS A 392 0.98 -6.33 9.25
N PRO A 393 0.65 -5.23 9.97
CA PRO A 393 1.45 -4.01 10.17
C PRO A 393 2.77 -4.28 10.91
N ASP A 394 3.68 -3.31 10.93
CA ASP A 394 4.93 -3.43 11.69
C ASP A 394 4.69 -3.23 13.20
N ILE A 395 3.80 -2.30 13.54
CA ILE A 395 3.45 -1.85 14.90
C ILE A 395 2.01 -1.31 14.90
N VAL A 396 1.42 -1.18 16.09
CA VAL A 396 0.11 -0.54 16.27
C VAL A 396 0.12 0.58 17.30
N THR A 397 -0.81 1.53 17.15
CA THR A 397 -1.07 2.58 18.15
C THR A 397 -2.54 3.01 18.14
N PHE A 398 -2.95 3.83 19.10
CA PHE A 398 -4.32 4.26 19.28
C PHE A 398 -4.88 4.97 18.04
N SER A 399 -6.06 4.53 17.57
CA SER A 399 -6.67 5.01 16.32
C SER A 399 -8.15 5.36 16.43
N THR A 400 -8.75 5.27 17.63
CA THR A 400 -10.20 5.44 17.83
C THR A 400 -10.51 6.62 18.75
N GLY A 401 -11.33 7.57 18.29
CA GLY A 401 -11.76 8.71 19.11
C GLY A 401 -10.63 9.66 19.52
N VAL A 402 -9.60 9.80 18.68
CA VAL A 402 -8.45 10.67 18.95
C VAL A 402 -8.80 12.12 18.61
N ILE A 403 -8.36 13.04 19.46
CA ILE A 403 -8.63 14.47 19.38
C ILE A 403 -7.40 15.20 18.81
N SER A 404 -7.60 16.07 17.81
CA SER A 404 -6.56 16.92 17.23
C SER A 404 -7.16 18.21 16.62
N SER A 405 -6.32 19.04 16.00
CA SER A 405 -6.67 20.31 15.37
C SER A 405 -7.72 20.19 14.25
N GLY A 406 -8.79 20.98 14.34
CA GLY A 406 -9.69 21.31 13.23
C GLY A 406 -9.29 22.62 12.53
N LEU A 407 -9.85 22.88 11.34
CA LEU A 407 -9.57 24.09 10.54
C LEU A 407 -9.97 25.39 11.24
N ASP A 408 -11.05 25.35 12.02
CA ASP A 408 -11.60 26.49 12.77
C ASP A 408 -10.85 26.78 14.09
N GLY A 409 -9.69 26.17 14.27
CA GLY A 409 -8.93 26.19 15.53
C GLY A 409 -9.53 25.36 16.66
N LYS A 410 -10.71 24.75 16.50
CA LYS A 410 -11.31 23.90 17.55
C LYS A 410 -10.79 22.47 17.47
N CYS A 411 -11.32 21.64 18.36
CA CYS A 411 -11.01 20.22 18.40
C CYS A 411 -11.88 19.45 17.42
N ARG A 412 -11.24 18.62 16.61
CA ARG A 412 -11.87 17.59 15.80
C ARG A 412 -11.54 16.22 16.41
N VAL A 413 -12.48 15.29 16.32
CA VAL A 413 -12.29 13.89 16.72
C VAL A 413 -12.36 13.03 15.46
N LEU A 414 -11.37 12.17 15.25
CA LEU A 414 -11.36 11.19 14.14
C LEU A 414 -11.01 9.79 14.63
N SER A 415 -11.35 8.81 13.80
CA SER A 415 -10.91 7.42 13.93
C SER A 415 -10.43 6.90 12.58
N GLY A 416 -9.39 6.06 12.58
CA GLY A 416 -8.79 5.48 11.37
C GLY A 416 -7.29 5.27 11.51
N THR A 417 -6.69 4.42 10.69
CA THR A 417 -5.21 4.23 10.69
C THR A 417 -4.46 5.46 10.20
N SER A 418 -5.12 6.37 9.48
CA SER A 418 -4.62 7.72 9.15
C SER A 418 -4.39 8.62 10.37
N VAL A 419 -4.98 8.26 11.52
CA VAL A 419 -4.74 8.84 12.85
C VAL A 419 -3.54 8.17 13.55
N ALA A 420 -3.37 6.86 13.35
CA ALA A 420 -2.30 6.08 13.95
C ALA A 420 -0.92 6.43 13.38
N SER A 421 -0.82 6.58 12.05
CA SER A 421 0.40 6.98 11.34
C SER A 421 1.07 8.25 11.92
N PRO A 422 0.38 9.40 12.08
CA PRO A 422 1.01 10.64 12.58
C PRO A 422 1.37 10.60 14.07
N ILE A 423 0.68 9.79 14.88
CA ILE A 423 1.11 9.50 16.26
C ILE A 423 2.49 8.84 16.24
N VAL A 424 2.68 7.85 15.35
CA VAL A 424 3.99 7.20 15.17
C VAL A 424 5.01 8.15 14.54
N THR A 425 4.67 8.99 13.56
CA THR A 425 5.58 10.01 13.01
C THR A 425 6.07 10.96 14.10
N GLY A 426 5.20 11.36 15.03
CA GLY A 426 5.55 12.18 16.18
C GLY A 426 6.50 11.46 17.16
N VAL A 427 6.24 10.18 17.46
CA VAL A 427 7.15 9.32 18.23
C VAL A 427 8.52 9.18 17.54
N VAL A 428 8.53 8.88 16.23
CA VAL A 428 9.73 8.80 15.39
C VAL A 428 10.55 10.09 15.45
N SER A 429 9.89 11.25 15.43
CA SER A 429 10.57 12.55 15.52
C SER A 429 11.26 12.76 16.87
N LEU A 430 10.68 12.26 17.97
CA LEU A 430 11.33 12.25 19.28
C LEU A 430 12.54 11.30 19.32
N LEU A 431 12.46 10.13 18.68
CA LEU A 431 13.57 9.17 18.58
C LEU A 431 14.75 9.73 17.77
N ILE A 432 14.46 10.35 16.62
CA ILE A 432 15.48 10.99 15.77
C ILE A 432 16.14 12.15 16.53
N ASN A 433 15.36 13.00 17.22
CA ASN A 433 15.90 14.08 18.05
C ASN A 433 16.82 13.54 19.17
N ALA A 434 16.47 12.41 19.80
CA ALA A 434 17.31 11.77 20.80
C ALA A 434 18.64 11.25 20.24
N ALA A 435 18.62 10.62 19.05
CA ALA A 435 19.82 10.15 18.37
C ALA A 435 20.74 11.30 17.93
N LEU A 436 20.17 12.36 17.34
CA LEU A 436 20.92 13.56 16.92
C LEU A 436 21.57 14.27 18.11
N ASN A 437 20.84 14.45 19.22
CA ASN A 437 21.39 15.03 20.44
C ASN A 437 22.52 14.17 21.04
N HIS A 438 22.39 12.84 21.02
CA HIS A 438 23.45 11.95 21.49
C HIS A 438 24.71 12.06 20.62
N ASN A 439 24.55 11.99 19.30
CA ASN A 439 25.65 12.12 18.34
C ASN A 439 26.36 13.48 18.42
N ALA A 440 25.62 14.57 18.63
CA ALA A 440 26.20 15.90 18.85
C ALA A 440 27.01 16.00 20.16
N ASN A 441 26.55 15.36 21.23
CA ASN A 441 27.28 15.33 22.51
C ASN A 441 28.60 14.56 22.42
N LEU A 442 28.66 13.48 21.64
CA LEU A 442 29.90 12.73 21.40
C LEU A 442 30.96 13.60 20.71
N LEU A 443 30.60 14.33 19.65
CA LEU A 443 31.51 15.25 18.95
C LEU A 443 32.04 16.37 19.86
N ASN A 444 31.19 16.92 20.72
CA ASN A 444 31.62 17.93 21.69
C ASN A 444 32.57 17.37 22.75
N TYR A 445 32.42 16.09 23.13
CA TYR A 445 33.30 15.42 24.08
C TYR A 445 34.68 15.11 23.47
N ASP A 446 34.73 14.58 22.26
CA ASP A 446 35.99 14.26 21.54
C ASP A 446 36.82 15.53 21.27
N ASN A 447 36.18 16.67 20.97
CA ASN A 447 36.86 17.96 20.85
C ASN A 447 37.41 18.52 22.19
N SER A 448 36.95 17.97 23.34
CA SER A 448 37.32 18.46 24.68
C SER A 448 38.32 17.56 25.42
N SER A 449 38.53 16.33 24.95
CA SER A 449 39.39 15.35 25.59
C SER A 449 40.38 14.75 24.59
N ASN A 450 41.67 14.67 24.96
CA ASN A 450 42.70 14.02 24.13
C ASN A 450 42.55 12.47 24.07
N SER A 451 41.37 11.93 24.40
CA SER A 451 41.07 10.51 24.48
C SER A 451 40.71 9.96 23.09
N HIS A 452 41.63 9.21 22.47
CA HIS A 452 41.40 8.59 21.15
C HIS A 452 40.52 7.32 21.22
N THR A 453 39.45 7.35 22.02
CA THR A 453 38.50 6.24 22.19
C THR A 453 37.27 6.46 21.30
N PRO A 454 37.16 5.81 20.12
CA PRO A 454 36.07 6.08 19.19
C PRO A 454 34.72 5.60 19.77
N HIS A 455 33.90 6.56 20.19
CA HIS A 455 32.52 6.28 20.59
C HIS A 455 31.66 6.01 19.34
N PRO A 456 30.92 4.88 19.27
CA PRO A 456 30.12 4.57 18.09
C PRO A 456 28.89 5.46 18.01
N PHE A 457 28.80 6.27 16.96
CA PHE A 457 27.61 7.06 16.61
C PHE A 457 26.37 6.18 16.48
N VAL A 458 25.23 6.68 16.97
CA VAL A 458 23.92 6.06 16.78
C VAL A 458 23.55 6.18 15.30
N PRO A 459 23.18 5.08 14.60
CA PRO A 459 22.69 5.16 13.24
C PRO A 459 21.35 5.90 13.19
N VAL A 460 21.22 6.86 12.27
CA VAL A 460 19.96 7.53 11.95
C VAL A 460 19.62 7.25 10.49
N ASN A 461 18.80 6.23 10.26
CA ASN A 461 18.31 5.84 8.93
C ASN A 461 16.93 5.16 9.08
N PRO A 462 16.18 4.91 8.00
CA PRO A 462 14.81 4.39 8.09
C PRO A 462 14.72 3.11 8.93
N ILE A 463 15.67 2.20 8.72
CA ILE A 463 15.64 0.89 9.36
C ILE A 463 16.13 0.90 10.81
N SER A 464 17.11 1.71 11.21
CA SER A 464 17.51 1.82 12.63
C SER A 464 16.34 2.26 13.52
N ILE A 465 15.57 3.26 13.09
CA ILE A 465 14.38 3.72 13.83
C ILE A 465 13.27 2.66 13.81
N LYS A 466 13.04 1.99 12.67
CA LYS A 466 12.08 0.88 12.55
C LYS A 466 12.46 -0.31 13.43
N GLN A 467 13.74 -0.68 13.48
CA GLN A 467 14.30 -1.70 14.38
C GLN A 467 14.07 -1.31 15.85
N ALA A 468 14.32 -0.06 16.23
CA ALA A 468 14.11 0.40 17.59
C ALA A 468 12.63 0.29 18.02
N LEU A 469 11.71 0.70 17.14
CA LEU A 469 10.27 0.60 17.40
C LEU A 469 9.81 -0.85 17.52
N ILE A 470 10.17 -1.71 16.56
CA ILE A 470 9.84 -3.14 16.57
C ILE A 470 10.40 -3.84 17.82
N ALA A 471 11.66 -3.60 18.17
CA ALA A 471 12.29 -4.21 19.34
C ALA A 471 11.75 -3.66 20.69
N SER A 472 11.17 -2.46 20.69
CA SER A 472 10.59 -1.84 21.88
C SER A 472 9.13 -2.22 22.17
N ALA A 473 8.40 -2.65 21.15
CA ALA A 473 6.95 -2.76 21.17
C ALA A 473 6.43 -3.81 22.17
N ASN A 474 5.31 -3.52 22.81
CA ASN A 474 4.67 -4.41 23.76
C ASN A 474 3.55 -5.19 23.05
N GLN A 475 3.67 -6.53 22.99
CA GLN A 475 2.58 -7.38 22.48
C GLN A 475 1.29 -7.13 23.28
N LEU A 476 0.15 -6.96 22.61
CA LEU A 476 -1.10 -6.48 23.20
C LEU A 476 -1.58 -7.33 24.38
N ASP A 477 -1.39 -8.66 24.32
CA ASP A 477 -1.65 -9.61 25.42
C ASP A 477 -0.91 -9.29 26.73
N SER A 478 0.21 -8.58 26.65
CA SER A 478 1.01 -8.11 27.80
C SER A 478 0.64 -6.69 28.28
N VAL A 479 -0.12 -5.94 27.48
CA VAL A 479 -0.46 -4.53 27.74
C VAL A 479 -1.74 -4.45 28.60
N ARG A 480 -1.63 -3.79 29.75
CA ARG A 480 -2.81 -3.44 30.58
C ARG A 480 -3.24 -2.00 30.32
N VAL A 481 -4.20 -1.79 29.42
CA VAL A 481 -4.80 -0.47 29.22
C VAL A 481 -5.89 -0.23 30.30
N PHE A 482 -5.73 0.84 31.08
CA PHE A 482 -6.69 1.37 32.07
C PHE A 482 -6.93 0.61 33.39
N GLY A 483 -6.01 -0.24 33.84
CA GLY A 483 -6.06 -0.76 35.21
C GLY A 483 -7.26 -1.66 35.53
N THR A 484 -8.02 -2.05 34.50
CA THR A 484 -8.87 -3.23 34.55
C THR A 484 -7.97 -4.44 34.80
N ASN A 485 -8.37 -5.30 35.75
CA ASN A 485 -7.86 -6.67 35.75
C ASN A 485 -8.13 -7.23 34.36
N SER A 486 -7.11 -7.78 33.70
CA SER A 486 -7.15 -8.30 32.34
C SER A 486 -8.48 -9.01 32.07
N ILE A 487 -9.41 -8.32 31.41
CA ILE A 487 -10.78 -8.80 31.25
C ILE A 487 -10.73 -9.88 30.19
N LYS A 488 -10.51 -11.12 30.62
CA LYS A 488 -10.74 -12.30 29.80
C LYS A 488 -12.25 -12.42 29.59
N TRP A 489 -12.74 -11.83 28.51
CA TRP A 489 -14.11 -12.02 28.08
C TRP A 489 -14.33 -13.51 27.78
N SER A 490 -15.46 -14.04 28.25
CA SER A 490 -15.72 -15.49 28.28
C SER A 490 -16.26 -16.05 26.97
N GLN A 491 -15.99 -15.39 25.85
CA GLN A 491 -16.30 -15.81 24.49
C GLN A 491 -15.06 -15.50 23.64
N GLU A 492 -14.73 -16.42 22.73
CA GLU A 492 -13.42 -16.52 22.07
C GLU A 492 -12.97 -15.24 21.33
N THR A 493 -11.64 -15.05 21.19
CA THR A 493 -10.90 -14.17 20.23
C THR A 493 -10.39 -12.75 20.62
N ASP A 494 -10.40 -12.31 21.88
CA ASP A 494 -9.78 -11.01 22.29
C ASP A 494 -8.22 -10.97 22.30
N GLN A 495 -7.54 -11.90 21.64
CA GLN A 495 -6.07 -11.96 21.52
C GLN A 495 -5.66 -11.87 20.04
N SER A 496 -4.69 -11.01 19.70
CA SER A 496 -4.36 -10.67 18.31
C SER A 496 -3.11 -11.38 17.78
N SER A 497 -3.14 -11.81 16.51
CA SER A 497 -1.99 -12.36 15.80
C SER A 497 -0.97 -11.31 15.37
N MET A 498 0.26 -11.70 15.04
CA MET A 498 1.27 -10.79 14.49
C MET A 498 0.83 -10.09 13.19
N PHE A 499 -0.08 -10.69 12.42
CA PHE A 499 -0.66 -10.10 11.21
C PHE A 499 -1.75 -9.04 11.50
N GLU A 500 -2.16 -8.89 12.76
CA GLU A 500 -3.06 -7.83 13.21
C GLU A 500 -2.33 -6.74 14.00
N GLN A 501 -1.38 -7.13 14.87
CA GLN A 501 -0.71 -6.22 15.80
C GLN A 501 0.76 -5.88 15.44
N GLY A 502 1.36 -6.56 14.46
CA GLY A 502 2.80 -6.48 14.19
C GLY A 502 3.62 -6.92 15.40
N ALA A 503 4.63 -6.13 15.75
CA ALA A 503 5.39 -6.28 16.99
C ALA A 503 4.59 -5.91 18.27
N GLY A 504 3.45 -5.24 18.11
CA GLY A 504 2.57 -4.80 19.20
C GLY A 504 2.47 -3.27 19.32
N LEU A 505 2.02 -2.81 20.49
CA LEU A 505 1.85 -1.40 20.81
C LEU A 505 3.19 -0.68 21.00
N VAL A 506 3.34 0.47 20.36
CA VAL A 506 4.48 1.39 20.50
C VAL A 506 4.81 1.70 21.96
N ASN A 507 6.08 1.58 22.32
CA ASN A 507 6.60 1.89 23.66
C ASN A 507 7.71 2.96 23.57
N LEU A 508 7.32 4.23 23.61
CA LEU A 508 8.23 5.38 23.46
C LEU A 508 9.39 5.35 24.48
N GLN A 509 9.12 4.98 25.74
CA GLN A 509 10.17 4.92 26.78
C GLN A 509 11.24 3.88 26.46
N SER A 510 10.82 2.66 26.09
CA SER A 510 11.74 1.58 25.70
C SER A 510 12.49 1.93 24.41
N ALA A 511 11.78 2.47 23.40
CA ALA A 511 12.38 2.90 22.14
C ALA A 511 13.49 3.96 22.34
N LEU A 512 13.27 4.97 23.20
CA LEU A 512 14.28 5.97 23.53
C LEU A 512 15.54 5.35 24.16
N GLN A 513 15.38 4.37 25.06
CA GLN A 513 16.50 3.67 25.70
C GLN A 513 17.27 2.78 24.71
N ILE A 514 16.58 2.15 23.76
CA ILE A 514 17.18 1.33 22.70
C ILE A 514 17.97 2.22 21.73
N VAL A 515 17.38 3.30 21.22
CA VAL A 515 18.03 4.23 20.28
C VAL A 515 19.35 4.78 20.84
N GLN A 516 19.36 5.22 22.10
CA GLN A 516 20.56 5.75 22.77
C GLN A 516 21.72 4.73 22.95
N ARG A 517 21.49 3.45 22.67
CA ARG A 517 22.47 2.36 22.80
C ARG A 517 22.64 1.56 21.51
N MET A 518 21.92 1.94 20.45
CA MET A 518 21.89 1.19 19.20
C MET A 518 23.20 1.37 18.44
N LYS A 519 23.75 0.26 17.96
CA LYS A 519 24.84 0.23 16.97
C LYS A 519 24.24 -0.12 15.60
N PRO A 520 24.87 0.28 14.48
CA PRO A 520 24.43 -0.15 13.16
C PRO A 520 24.52 -1.68 13.08
N GLN A 521 23.40 -2.35 12.81
CA GLN A 521 23.31 -3.82 12.83
C GLN A 521 22.15 -4.34 11.99
N ALA A 522 22.23 -5.60 11.56
CA ALA A 522 21.06 -6.29 11.03
C ALA A 522 20.14 -6.82 12.16
N SER A 523 18.88 -7.11 11.84
CA SER A 523 17.94 -7.82 12.70
C SER A 523 16.89 -8.59 11.88
N LEU A 524 16.08 -9.39 12.54
CA LEU A 524 14.99 -10.18 11.93
C LEU A 524 13.64 -9.75 12.49
N PHE A 525 12.61 -9.73 11.64
CA PHE A 525 11.22 -9.55 12.05
C PHE A 525 10.31 -10.57 11.32
N PRO A 526 9.63 -11.50 12.04
CA PRO A 526 9.73 -11.74 13.48
C PRO A 526 11.13 -12.21 13.89
N SER A 527 11.52 -11.96 15.14
CA SER A 527 12.87 -12.27 15.65
C SER A 527 13.03 -13.72 16.14
N TYR A 528 11.93 -14.47 16.23
CA TYR A 528 11.87 -15.88 16.61
C TYR A 528 10.66 -16.55 15.96
N LEU A 529 10.70 -17.87 15.80
CA LEU A 529 9.56 -18.70 15.38
C LEU A 529 9.21 -19.67 16.52
N ASP A 530 8.20 -19.35 17.33
CA ASP A 530 7.66 -20.25 18.36
C ASP A 530 6.21 -20.63 18.01
N LEU A 531 6.05 -21.79 17.35
CA LEU A 531 4.75 -22.35 16.98
C LEU A 531 3.96 -22.85 18.21
N THR A 532 4.49 -22.75 19.44
CA THR A 532 3.72 -22.99 20.66
C THR A 532 3.01 -21.73 21.18
N GLN A 533 3.33 -20.53 20.66
CA GLN A 533 2.74 -19.26 21.10
C GLN A 533 1.48 -18.88 20.29
N CYS A 534 0.31 -19.35 20.71
CA CYS A 534 -0.97 -18.89 20.16
C CYS A 534 -1.62 -17.75 20.96
N PRO A 535 -2.30 -16.79 20.31
CA PRO A 535 -2.46 -16.66 18.85
C PRO A 535 -1.42 -15.74 18.18
N TYR A 536 -0.41 -15.25 18.90
CA TYR A 536 0.58 -14.33 18.31
C TYR A 536 1.26 -14.90 17.06
N MET A 537 1.60 -16.20 17.09
CA MET A 537 2.19 -16.96 15.96
C MET A 537 1.12 -17.64 15.07
N TRP A 538 -0.14 -17.17 15.08
CA TRP A 538 -1.18 -17.63 14.15
C TRP A 538 -0.84 -17.20 12.70
N PRO A 539 -1.11 -18.01 11.66
CA PRO A 539 -1.81 -19.31 11.68
C PRO A 539 -0.96 -20.47 12.17
N TYR A 540 0.36 -20.34 12.13
CA TYR A 540 1.33 -21.41 12.30
C TYR A 540 1.28 -22.17 13.63
N CYS A 541 0.86 -21.52 14.71
CA CYS A 541 0.69 -22.17 16.02
C CYS A 541 -0.60 -23.01 16.14
N SER A 542 -1.59 -22.80 15.27
CA SER A 542 -2.91 -23.42 15.38
C SER A 542 -2.95 -24.88 14.87
N GLN A 543 -1.84 -25.35 14.28
CA GLN A 543 -1.63 -26.73 13.87
C GLN A 543 -0.20 -27.20 14.21
N PRO A 544 -0.03 -28.26 15.01
CA PRO A 544 1.28 -28.84 15.27
C PRO A 544 1.81 -29.59 14.04
N LEU A 545 3.13 -29.76 13.98
CA LEU A 545 3.80 -30.50 12.92
C LEU A 545 3.65 -32.02 13.13
N TYR A 546 3.78 -32.81 12.07
CA TYR A 546 3.82 -34.27 12.15
C TYR A 546 4.58 -34.87 10.96
N SER A 547 5.05 -36.12 11.10
CA SER A 547 5.77 -36.79 10.01
C SER A 547 4.86 -37.04 8.80
N SER A 548 5.43 -36.86 7.59
CA SER A 548 4.79 -36.93 6.27
C SER A 548 3.88 -35.75 5.86
N MET A 549 3.93 -34.61 6.56
CA MET A 549 3.30 -33.36 6.12
C MET A 549 4.13 -32.61 5.07
N LEU A 550 3.49 -31.74 4.29
CA LEU A 550 4.14 -30.71 3.48
C LEU A 550 4.83 -29.65 4.36
N PRO A 551 5.95 -29.03 3.91
CA PRO A 551 6.61 -27.97 4.66
C PRO A 551 5.73 -26.73 4.85
N ILE A 552 5.72 -26.17 6.06
CA ILE A 552 5.13 -24.85 6.33
C ILE A 552 6.14 -23.77 5.95
N ILE A 553 5.68 -22.70 5.27
CA ILE A 553 6.52 -21.57 4.83
C ILE A 553 6.31 -20.37 5.76
N PHE A 554 7.43 -19.81 6.24
CA PHE A 554 7.47 -18.58 7.05
C PHE A 554 8.35 -17.55 6.33
N ASN A 555 7.81 -16.36 6.03
CA ASN A 555 8.58 -15.29 5.39
C ASN A 555 8.97 -14.21 6.41
N ILE A 556 10.26 -14.19 6.77
CA ILE A 556 10.87 -13.26 7.71
C ILE A 556 11.49 -12.08 6.95
N THR A 557 11.24 -10.87 7.42
CA THR A 557 11.92 -9.66 6.92
C THR A 557 13.27 -9.52 7.60
N ILE A 558 14.34 -9.42 6.81
CA ILE A 558 15.66 -9.04 7.29
C ILE A 558 15.75 -7.51 7.22
N LEU A 559 16.10 -6.88 8.33
CA LEU A 559 16.22 -5.44 8.47
C LEU A 559 17.70 -5.09 8.63
N ASN A 560 18.27 -4.26 7.75
CA ASN A 560 19.66 -3.82 7.85
C ASN A 560 19.75 -2.32 8.15
N SER A 561 20.39 -1.93 9.25
CA SER A 561 20.72 -0.52 9.54
C SER A 561 22.20 -0.16 9.37
N MET A 562 23.04 -1.10 8.91
CA MET A 562 24.49 -0.88 8.72
C MET A 562 24.76 -0.01 7.50
N ASN A 563 24.22 -0.38 6.34
CA ASN A 563 24.26 0.42 5.12
C ASN A 563 23.06 0.12 4.22
N VAL A 564 22.85 1.05 3.30
CA VAL A 564 21.95 1.07 2.13
C VAL A 564 21.99 -0.28 1.40
N ILE A 565 23.17 -0.81 1.05
CA ILE A 565 23.30 -2.18 0.52
C ILE A 565 23.79 -3.13 1.62
N GLY A 566 23.11 -4.27 1.75
CA GLY A 566 23.58 -5.43 2.52
C GLY A 566 23.73 -6.68 1.64
N ARG A 567 24.54 -7.64 2.10
CA ARG A 567 24.72 -8.95 1.45
C ARG A 567 24.73 -10.06 2.49
N ILE A 568 24.06 -11.18 2.17
CA ILE A 568 24.23 -12.43 2.91
C ILE A 568 25.46 -13.15 2.34
N THR A 569 26.52 -13.31 3.13
CA THR A 569 27.81 -13.81 2.64
C THR A 569 27.87 -15.32 2.49
N GLN A 570 27.10 -16.06 3.30
CA GLN A 570 27.05 -17.52 3.31
C GLN A 570 25.60 -17.98 3.42
N GLN A 571 25.30 -19.17 2.90
CA GLN A 571 23.98 -19.79 3.04
C GLN A 571 23.60 -19.91 4.53
N PRO A 572 22.38 -19.53 4.94
CA PRO A 572 21.93 -19.71 6.31
C PRO A 572 21.95 -21.20 6.72
N ILE A 573 22.43 -21.47 7.93
CA ILE A 573 22.63 -22.84 8.45
C ILE A 573 21.67 -23.08 9.61
N TYR A 574 20.96 -24.21 9.60
CA TYR A 574 20.17 -24.68 10.74
C TYR A 574 21.02 -25.48 11.74
N HIS A 575 20.90 -25.15 13.02
CA HIS A 575 21.59 -25.76 14.15
C HIS A 575 20.55 -26.40 15.08
N PRO A 576 20.39 -27.74 15.05
CA PRO A 576 19.46 -28.44 15.92
C PRO A 576 19.97 -28.54 17.36
N TYR A 577 19.11 -28.31 18.36
CA TYR A 577 19.44 -28.67 19.74
C TYR A 577 19.16 -30.16 19.95
N ILE A 578 20.21 -30.99 19.90
CA ILE A 578 20.11 -32.47 19.98
C ILE A 578 19.31 -32.93 21.22
N TYR A 579 19.59 -32.37 22.40
CA TYR A 579 18.88 -32.70 23.64
C TYR A 579 17.42 -32.21 23.69
N HIS A 580 17.03 -31.29 22.81
CA HIS A 580 15.66 -30.75 22.70
C HIS A 580 15.03 -31.19 21.36
N ASN A 581 15.32 -32.42 20.92
CA ASN A 581 14.77 -33.06 19.71
C ASN A 581 14.96 -32.28 18.40
N GLY A 582 15.86 -31.30 18.34
CA GLY A 582 16.03 -30.42 17.17
C GLY A 582 16.38 -31.15 15.88
N HIS A 583 16.98 -32.34 15.99
CA HIS A 583 17.29 -33.23 14.86
C HIS A 583 16.03 -33.79 14.17
N ARG A 584 14.86 -33.71 14.82
CA ARG A 584 13.55 -34.08 14.24
C ARG A 584 12.91 -32.97 13.43
N LEU A 585 13.49 -31.78 13.38
CA LEU A 585 13.08 -30.72 12.46
C LEU A 585 13.97 -30.73 11.22
N HIS A 586 13.33 -30.76 10.06
CA HIS A 586 13.97 -30.56 8.78
C HIS A 586 13.65 -29.14 8.28
N VAL A 587 14.69 -28.32 8.15
CA VAL A 587 14.59 -26.88 7.95
C VAL A 587 15.28 -26.49 6.65
N GLY A 588 14.49 -26.06 5.67
CA GLY A 588 14.97 -25.48 4.42
C GLY A 588 14.93 -23.96 4.47
N VAL A 589 15.72 -23.30 3.63
CA VAL A 589 15.77 -21.83 3.53
C VAL A 589 15.86 -21.36 2.09
N SER A 590 15.17 -20.26 1.78
CA SER A 590 15.40 -19.42 0.61
C SER A 590 15.56 -17.97 1.07
N TYR A 591 16.38 -17.16 0.39
CA TYR A 591 16.75 -15.84 0.90
C TYR A 591 17.21 -14.90 -0.22
N SER A 592 17.06 -13.60 0.02
CA SER A 592 17.64 -12.55 -0.81
C SER A 592 19.16 -12.47 -0.59
N GLN A 593 19.97 -12.75 -1.62
CA GLN A 593 21.44 -12.61 -1.55
C GLN A 593 21.87 -11.18 -1.22
N TYR A 594 21.17 -10.19 -1.79
CA TYR A 594 21.37 -8.76 -1.56
C TYR A 594 20.14 -8.16 -0.86
N LEU A 595 20.38 -7.20 0.03
CA LEU A 595 19.37 -6.44 0.75
C LEU A 595 19.33 -5.03 0.14
N TRP A 596 18.17 -4.62 -0.38
CA TRP A 596 18.00 -3.37 -1.13
C TRP A 596 16.53 -2.91 -1.08
N PRO A 597 16.19 -1.65 -0.70
CA PRO A 597 17.07 -0.54 -0.33
C PRO A 597 17.61 -0.55 1.11
N TRP A 598 17.05 -1.38 1.99
CA TRP A 598 17.64 -1.74 3.29
C TRP A 598 17.19 -3.10 3.82
N VAL A 599 16.24 -3.74 3.14
CA VAL A 599 15.56 -4.95 3.62
C VAL A 599 15.82 -6.13 2.70
N GLY A 600 15.68 -7.33 3.26
CA GLY A 600 15.71 -8.59 2.54
C GLY A 600 14.63 -9.54 3.02
N TYR A 601 14.60 -10.75 2.46
CA TYR A 601 13.74 -11.83 2.93
C TYR A 601 14.55 -13.07 3.31
N LEU A 602 14.04 -13.80 4.29
CA LEU A 602 14.40 -15.17 4.62
C LEU A 602 13.11 -15.98 4.70
N ALA A 603 12.88 -16.82 3.70
CA ALA A 603 11.83 -17.83 3.69
C ALA A 603 12.34 -19.09 4.40
N VAL A 604 11.63 -19.56 5.42
CA VAL A 604 11.95 -20.78 6.18
C VAL A 604 10.89 -21.84 5.90
N TYR A 605 11.34 -22.99 5.44
CA TYR A 605 10.51 -24.17 5.13
C TYR A 605 10.67 -25.18 6.26
N LEU A 606 9.62 -25.40 7.04
CA LEU A 606 9.67 -26.21 8.25
C LEU A 606 8.85 -27.51 8.08
N SER A 607 9.51 -28.65 8.26
CA SER A 607 8.89 -29.98 8.23
C SER A 607 9.49 -30.91 9.30
N VAL A 608 8.90 -32.09 9.48
CA VAL A 608 9.45 -33.12 10.38
C VAL A 608 10.45 -33.98 9.60
N ALA A 609 11.63 -34.17 10.17
CA ALA A 609 12.70 -34.96 9.56
C ALA A 609 12.34 -36.47 9.49
N PRO A 610 12.82 -37.18 8.45
CA PRO A 610 12.73 -38.64 8.39
C PRO A 610 13.52 -39.29 9.53
N ASP A 611 13.19 -40.54 9.84
CA ASP A 611 13.75 -41.28 10.96
C ASP A 611 15.28 -41.45 10.83
N SER A 612 16.02 -41.12 11.89
CA SER A 612 17.46 -41.36 12.00
C SER A 612 17.76 -42.75 12.59
N LEU A 613 18.93 -43.32 12.27
CA LEU A 613 19.41 -44.58 12.89
C LEU A 613 19.51 -44.51 14.42
N ASN A 614 19.61 -43.30 14.99
CA ASN A 614 19.69 -43.08 16.43
C ASN A 614 18.33 -42.82 17.11
N ASP A 615 17.22 -42.80 16.34
CA ASP A 615 15.89 -42.53 16.89
C ASP A 615 15.24 -43.78 17.49
N THR A 616 15.04 -43.78 18.80
CA THR A 616 14.34 -44.87 19.52
C THR A 616 12.84 -44.92 19.25
N ILE A 617 12.25 -43.82 18.77
CA ILE A 617 10.84 -43.69 18.39
C ILE A 617 10.78 -43.11 16.97
N PRO A 618 10.10 -43.77 16.01
CA PRO A 618 9.84 -43.20 14.69
C PRO A 618 9.16 -41.83 14.77
N SER A 619 9.54 -40.88 13.93
CA SER A 619 8.94 -39.54 13.84
C SER A 619 7.43 -39.57 13.54
N SER A 620 6.90 -40.67 13.00
CA SER A 620 5.46 -40.90 12.85
C SER A 620 4.70 -41.18 14.16
N ARG A 621 5.41 -41.60 15.22
CA ARG A 621 4.87 -41.85 16.57
C ARG A 621 5.44 -40.92 17.64
N PHE A 622 6.36 -40.03 17.28
CA PHE A 622 6.95 -39.07 18.19
C PHE A 622 5.91 -38.02 18.64
N SER A 623 6.02 -37.57 19.88
CA SER A 623 5.23 -36.46 20.43
C SER A 623 6.12 -35.65 21.35
N GLY A 624 6.20 -34.34 21.12
CA GLY A 624 7.03 -33.45 21.93
C GLY A 624 7.47 -32.19 21.19
N ILE A 625 8.11 -31.29 21.94
CA ILE A 625 8.67 -30.06 21.39
C ILE A 625 10.05 -30.34 20.79
N ALA A 626 10.31 -29.77 19.62
CA ALA A 626 11.60 -29.76 18.96
C ALA A 626 12.11 -28.32 18.80
N GLU A 627 13.39 -28.10 19.09
CA GLU A 627 14.00 -26.77 19.14
C GLU A 627 15.35 -26.69 18.43
N GLY A 628 15.66 -25.52 17.87
CA GLY A 628 16.94 -25.22 17.24
C GLY A 628 17.03 -23.74 16.87
N TYR A 629 17.95 -23.40 15.96
CA TYR A 629 18.03 -22.04 15.41
C TYR A 629 18.66 -22.01 14.02
N ILE A 630 18.31 -21.02 13.21
CA ILE A 630 19.05 -20.69 11.98
C ILE A 630 20.10 -19.61 12.32
N SER A 631 21.31 -19.75 11.80
CA SER A 631 22.33 -18.68 11.79
C SER A 631 22.54 -18.14 10.38
N LEU A 632 22.64 -16.83 10.22
CA LEU A 632 23.10 -16.19 8.99
C LEU A 632 24.00 -14.99 9.30
N VAL A 633 24.86 -14.61 8.35
CA VAL A 633 25.72 -13.44 8.45
C VAL A 633 25.29 -12.44 7.39
N VAL A 634 24.96 -11.23 7.83
CA VAL A 634 24.70 -10.07 6.96
C VAL A 634 25.91 -9.15 7.04
N GLU A 635 26.46 -8.78 5.89
CA GLU A 635 27.56 -7.83 5.77
C GLU A 635 27.13 -6.61 4.94
N SER A 636 27.61 -5.44 5.35
CA SER A 636 27.49 -4.19 4.61
C SER A 636 28.86 -3.55 4.52
N TYR A 637 29.26 -3.18 3.31
CA TYR A 637 30.49 -2.44 3.09
C TYR A 637 30.23 -0.93 3.15
N ASP A 638 30.97 -0.20 3.99
CA ASP A 638 30.91 1.25 4.06
C ASP A 638 32.05 1.84 3.21
N ASN A 639 31.71 2.32 2.01
CA ASN A 639 32.64 2.99 1.09
C ASN A 639 33.32 4.23 1.71
N VAL A 640 32.66 4.91 2.66
CA VAL A 640 33.16 6.16 3.26
C VAL A 640 34.18 5.86 4.35
N LYS A 641 33.94 4.81 5.14
CA LYS A 641 34.86 4.36 6.20
C LYS A 641 35.88 3.32 5.74
N ASN A 642 35.75 2.81 4.51
CA ASN A 642 36.56 1.73 3.95
C ASN A 642 36.57 0.48 4.86
N LEU A 643 35.39 0.16 5.42
CA LEU A 643 35.23 -0.84 6.48
C LEU A 643 33.95 -1.67 6.26
N SER A 644 34.04 -2.99 6.42
CA SER A 644 32.88 -3.88 6.43
C SER A 644 32.30 -3.98 7.84
N LEU A 645 30.99 -3.75 7.96
CA LEU A 645 30.21 -4.05 9.14
C LEU A 645 29.52 -5.40 8.93
N SER A 646 29.61 -6.29 9.91
CA SER A 646 28.97 -7.61 9.88
C SER A 646 28.09 -7.82 11.10
N THR A 647 26.96 -8.50 10.90
CA THR A 647 26.05 -8.92 11.97
C THR A 647 25.76 -10.41 11.83
N ASN A 648 26.09 -11.17 12.88
CA ASN A 648 25.70 -12.58 13.01
C ASN A 648 24.29 -12.64 13.60
N LEU A 649 23.31 -13.04 12.79
CA LEU A 649 21.93 -13.19 13.18
C LEU A 649 21.63 -14.64 13.60
N ARG A 650 20.73 -14.77 14.58
CA ARG A 650 20.23 -16.04 15.08
C ARG A 650 18.70 -15.99 15.14
N LEU A 651 18.03 -16.89 14.44
CA LEU A 651 16.57 -17.06 14.45
C LEU A 651 16.22 -18.33 15.26
N PRO A 652 15.78 -18.23 16.52
CA PRO A 652 15.31 -19.39 17.27
C PRO A 652 14.08 -20.01 16.62
N ILE A 653 14.03 -21.33 16.58
CA ILE A 653 12.89 -22.12 16.09
C ILE A 653 12.45 -23.08 17.18
N LYS A 654 11.15 -23.10 17.46
CA LYS A 654 10.50 -24.00 18.40
C LYS A 654 9.16 -24.45 17.83
N ALA A 655 8.98 -25.76 17.72
CA ALA A 655 7.77 -26.34 17.15
C ALA A 655 7.30 -27.56 17.95
N ASN A 656 5.98 -27.72 18.06
CA ASN A 656 5.38 -28.92 18.62
C ASN A 656 5.20 -29.97 17.52
N ILE A 657 5.72 -31.17 17.73
CA ILE A 657 5.52 -32.33 16.86
C ILE A 657 4.55 -33.30 17.54
N VAL A 658 3.57 -33.79 16.79
CA VAL A 658 2.62 -34.82 17.24
C VAL A 658 2.71 -36.08 16.36
N PRO A 659 2.21 -37.24 16.83
CA PRO A 659 2.13 -38.44 16.00
C PRO A 659 1.32 -38.17 14.74
N THR A 660 1.70 -38.81 13.62
CA THR A 660 1.05 -38.61 12.32
C THR A 660 -0.47 -38.86 12.44
N PRO A 661 -1.31 -37.85 12.18
CA PRO A 661 -2.75 -38.00 12.26
C PRO A 661 -3.24 -39.06 11.28
N HIS A 662 -4.32 -39.75 11.64
CA HIS A 662 -4.94 -40.74 10.74
C HIS A 662 -5.28 -40.09 9.39
N ARG A 663 -5.04 -40.80 8.29
CA ARG A 663 -5.22 -40.32 6.91
C ARG A 663 -6.58 -39.63 6.70
N SER A 664 -7.65 -40.20 7.25
CA SER A 664 -9.02 -39.67 7.20
C SER A 664 -9.24 -38.32 7.91
N LYS A 665 -8.24 -37.80 8.63
CA LYS A 665 -8.25 -36.47 9.25
C LYS A 665 -7.30 -35.47 8.55
N ARG A 666 -6.64 -35.86 7.46
CA ARG A 666 -5.72 -35.02 6.70
C ARG A 666 -6.36 -34.56 5.40
N ILE A 667 -6.53 -33.25 5.27
CA ILE A 667 -7.06 -32.56 4.10
C ILE A 667 -5.90 -31.83 3.43
N LEU A 668 -5.75 -32.00 2.13
CA LEU A 668 -4.91 -31.14 1.29
C LEU A 668 -5.82 -30.09 0.66
N PHE A 669 -5.53 -28.81 0.87
CA PHE A 669 -6.21 -27.69 0.21
C PHE A 669 -5.35 -27.28 -1.00
N ASP A 670 -5.94 -27.29 -2.19
CA ASP A 670 -5.29 -26.76 -3.38
C ASP A 670 -5.27 -25.24 -3.34
N HIS A 671 -4.11 -24.66 -3.61
CA HIS A 671 -3.92 -23.20 -3.59
C HIS A 671 -3.08 -22.72 -4.77
N PHE A 672 -2.18 -23.56 -5.30
CA PHE A 672 -1.39 -23.25 -6.49
C PHE A 672 -2.24 -22.87 -7.71
N HIS A 673 -3.45 -23.42 -7.80
CA HIS A 673 -4.40 -23.17 -8.89
C HIS A 673 -5.39 -22.02 -8.63
N SER A 674 -5.18 -21.23 -7.58
CA SER A 674 -5.95 -20.01 -7.34
C SER A 674 -5.16 -18.76 -7.76
N ILE A 675 -5.81 -17.77 -8.37
CA ILE A 675 -5.17 -16.52 -8.77
C ILE A 675 -5.00 -15.62 -7.55
N HIS A 676 -3.76 -15.52 -7.09
CA HIS A 676 -3.41 -14.74 -5.92
C HIS A 676 -3.44 -13.23 -6.19
N TYR A 677 -4.57 -12.61 -5.85
CA TYR A 677 -4.78 -11.17 -5.78
C TYR A 677 -4.76 -10.47 -7.18
N PRO A 678 -5.84 -9.80 -7.60
CA PRO A 678 -6.03 -9.44 -9.00
C PRO A 678 -5.02 -8.40 -9.51
N SER A 679 -4.08 -8.86 -10.33
CA SER A 679 -3.39 -8.00 -11.31
C SER A 679 -4.17 -7.84 -12.63
N GLY A 680 -5.25 -8.63 -12.81
CA GLY A 680 -6.23 -8.59 -13.91
C GLY A 680 -7.64 -8.19 -13.42
N PHE A 681 -8.69 -8.42 -14.22
CA PHE A 681 -10.08 -8.37 -13.72
C PHE A 681 -10.55 -9.79 -13.42
N ILE A 682 -10.41 -10.20 -12.17
CA ILE A 682 -11.09 -11.39 -11.64
C ILE A 682 -12.42 -10.91 -11.05
N PRO A 683 -13.56 -11.35 -11.60
CA PRO A 683 -14.87 -10.95 -11.10
C PRO A 683 -15.18 -11.65 -9.78
N ARG A 684 -16.15 -11.17 -9.02
CA ARG A 684 -16.68 -11.94 -7.90
C ARG A 684 -17.54 -13.11 -8.34
N ASP A 685 -17.42 -14.15 -7.53
CA ASP A 685 -18.28 -15.32 -7.36
C ASP A 685 -19.75 -14.85 -7.24
N ASP A 686 -20.13 -14.12 -6.18
CA ASP A 686 -21.48 -13.55 -6.04
C ASP A 686 -21.77 -12.33 -6.97
N LEU A 687 -22.11 -12.63 -8.23
CA LEU A 687 -22.67 -11.69 -9.22
C LEU A 687 -23.86 -10.85 -8.74
N THR A 688 -24.59 -11.22 -7.69
CA THR A 688 -25.69 -10.38 -7.20
C THR A 688 -25.20 -9.05 -6.60
N ARG A 689 -23.90 -8.95 -6.28
CA ARG A 689 -23.26 -7.80 -5.60
C ARG A 689 -22.59 -6.84 -6.57
N SER A 690 -23.38 -6.22 -7.44
CA SER A 690 -22.94 -5.29 -8.51
C SER A 690 -22.05 -4.10 -8.10
N LYS A 691 -22.00 -3.74 -6.82
CA LYS A 691 -21.25 -2.57 -6.31
C LYS A 691 -19.76 -2.83 -6.10
N GLU A 692 -19.35 -4.10 -6.04
CA GLU A 692 -17.99 -4.53 -5.76
C GLU A 692 -17.62 -5.67 -6.74
N PRO A 693 -17.40 -5.38 -8.04
CA PRO A 693 -17.35 -6.41 -9.08
C PRO A 693 -16.09 -7.28 -9.07
N LEU A 694 -15.04 -6.88 -8.34
CA LEU A 694 -13.75 -7.55 -8.27
C LEU A 694 -13.64 -8.36 -6.96
N ASP A 695 -13.12 -9.58 -7.01
CA ASP A 695 -12.49 -10.14 -5.81
C ASP A 695 -11.09 -9.54 -5.62
N TRP A 696 -10.83 -9.06 -4.41
CA TRP A 696 -9.58 -8.40 -4.03
C TRP A 696 -8.84 -9.15 -2.92
N LEU A 697 -9.42 -10.22 -2.37
CA LEU A 697 -8.92 -10.85 -1.16
C LEU A 697 -8.02 -12.03 -1.47
N GLY A 698 -8.24 -12.68 -2.62
CA GLY A 698 -7.50 -13.83 -3.12
C GLY A 698 -7.72 -15.08 -2.26
N ASP A 699 -7.78 -16.22 -2.93
CA ASP A 699 -8.34 -17.49 -2.43
C ASP A 699 -7.36 -18.28 -1.58
N HIS A 700 -6.82 -17.59 -0.56
CA HIS A 700 -5.93 -18.14 0.42
C HIS A 700 -6.70 -18.55 1.68
N LEU A 701 -6.42 -19.78 2.14
CA LEU A 701 -7.08 -20.43 3.27
C LEU A 701 -7.06 -19.62 4.60
N HIS A 702 -6.18 -18.63 4.70
CA HIS A 702 -6.05 -17.72 5.84
C HIS A 702 -6.43 -16.24 5.56
N THR A 703 -7.00 -15.92 4.39
CA THR A 703 -7.55 -14.57 4.05
C THR A 703 -9.08 -14.63 3.95
N ASN A 704 -9.63 -14.87 2.76
CA ASN A 704 -11.08 -14.98 2.52
C ASN A 704 -11.65 -16.32 3.02
N PHE A 705 -10.88 -17.40 3.08
CA PHE A 705 -11.30 -18.70 3.62
C PHE A 705 -10.92 -18.95 5.10
N LEU A 706 -10.61 -17.89 5.85
CA LEU A 706 -10.25 -17.96 7.28
C LEU A 706 -11.28 -18.71 8.15
N ASP A 707 -12.56 -18.45 7.97
CA ASP A 707 -13.61 -19.09 8.77
C ASP A 707 -13.77 -20.58 8.42
N LEU A 708 -13.56 -20.94 7.15
CA LEU A 708 -13.45 -22.34 6.69
C LEU A 708 -12.30 -23.06 7.40
N TYR A 709 -11.10 -22.47 7.40
CA TYR A 709 -9.94 -23.03 8.13
C TYR A 709 -10.26 -23.25 9.60
N THR A 710 -10.81 -22.22 10.25
CA THR A 710 -11.13 -22.23 11.68
C THR A 710 -12.18 -23.30 12.01
N HIS A 711 -13.19 -23.48 11.16
CA HIS A 711 -14.19 -24.56 11.27
C HIS A 711 -13.53 -25.94 11.16
N LEU A 712 -12.71 -26.18 10.15
CA LEU A 712 -12.03 -27.47 9.95
C LEU A 712 -11.08 -27.82 11.10
N ARG A 713 -10.34 -26.83 11.63
CA ARG A 713 -9.50 -27.01 12.83
C ARG A 713 -10.33 -27.33 14.07
N ARG A 714 -11.46 -26.65 14.31
CA ARG A 714 -12.42 -26.99 15.39
C ARG A 714 -13.00 -28.41 15.27
N LYS A 715 -13.02 -29.00 14.06
CA LYS A 715 -13.45 -30.39 13.77
C LYS A 715 -12.31 -31.42 13.87
N ASN A 716 -11.13 -31.02 14.33
CA ASN A 716 -9.91 -31.82 14.42
C ASN A 716 -9.42 -32.38 13.07
N TYR A 717 -9.66 -31.66 11.97
CA TYR A 717 -8.97 -31.92 10.69
C TYR A 717 -7.65 -31.18 10.65
N PHE A 718 -6.61 -31.83 10.14
CA PHE A 718 -5.34 -31.23 9.79
C PHE A 718 -5.39 -30.82 8.33
N ILE A 719 -5.08 -29.56 8.05
CA ILE A 719 -5.14 -28.98 6.71
C ILE A 719 -3.74 -28.58 6.30
N GLU A 720 -3.34 -29.02 5.12
CA GLU A 720 -2.06 -28.72 4.49
C GLU A 720 -2.36 -27.96 3.19
N ILE A 721 -1.52 -26.98 2.81
CA ILE A 721 -1.78 -26.08 1.67
C ILE A 721 -0.79 -26.45 0.56
N SER A 722 -1.31 -26.78 -0.63
CA SER A 722 -0.49 -27.10 -1.81
C SER A 722 -0.12 -25.82 -2.57
N THR A 723 1.11 -25.35 -2.40
CA THR A 723 1.67 -24.18 -3.13
C THR A 723 2.48 -24.61 -4.36
N SER A 724 2.19 -25.78 -4.92
CA SER A 724 2.88 -26.38 -6.06
C SER A 724 1.97 -27.37 -6.78
N THR A 725 2.36 -27.75 -8.00
CA THR A 725 1.65 -28.76 -8.80
C THR A 725 1.47 -30.08 -8.07
N PHE A 726 0.46 -30.86 -8.47
CA PHE A 726 0.07 -32.09 -7.80
C PHE A 726 1.18 -33.15 -7.76
N ASP A 727 2.16 -33.11 -8.66
CA ASP A 727 3.36 -33.97 -8.63
C ASP A 727 4.11 -33.92 -7.28
N CYS A 728 3.98 -32.82 -6.54
CA CYS A 728 4.76 -32.53 -5.35
C CYS A 728 4.17 -33.05 -4.03
N PHE A 729 3.17 -33.94 -4.06
CA PHE A 729 2.68 -34.62 -2.86
C PHE A 729 2.37 -36.11 -3.09
N ASN A 730 2.52 -36.92 -2.03
CA ASN A 730 2.11 -38.32 -2.03
C ASN A 730 0.66 -38.46 -1.52
N ALA A 731 -0.27 -38.78 -2.41
CA ALA A 731 -1.70 -38.94 -2.10
C ALA A 731 -2.03 -40.01 -1.05
N SER A 732 -1.18 -41.04 -0.87
CA SER A 732 -1.37 -42.05 0.18
C SER A 732 -1.35 -41.44 1.60
N ASN A 733 -0.77 -40.25 1.77
CA ASN A 733 -0.72 -39.55 3.05
C ASN A 733 -2.04 -38.83 3.41
N TYR A 734 -2.89 -38.52 2.43
CA TYR A 734 -4.06 -37.64 2.58
C TYR A 734 -5.37 -38.38 2.38
N GLY A 735 -6.38 -38.11 3.20
CA GLY A 735 -7.71 -38.70 3.04
C GLY A 735 -8.57 -37.96 2.02
N THR A 736 -8.34 -36.65 1.84
CA THR A 736 -9.12 -35.83 0.91
C THR A 736 -8.27 -34.69 0.34
N LEU A 737 -8.34 -34.50 -0.98
CA LEU A 737 -7.98 -33.26 -1.67
C LEU A 737 -9.23 -32.39 -1.79
N LEU A 738 -9.09 -31.13 -1.43
CA LEU A 738 -10.13 -30.11 -1.48
C LEU A 738 -9.68 -29.03 -2.46
N ILE A 739 -10.40 -28.91 -3.57
CA ILE A 739 -10.24 -27.83 -4.56
C ILE A 739 -11.42 -26.88 -4.35
N VAL A 740 -11.14 -25.61 -4.10
CA VAL A 740 -12.12 -24.53 -3.92
C VAL A 740 -11.66 -23.38 -4.79
N ASP A 741 -12.56 -22.86 -5.62
CA ASP A 741 -12.30 -21.79 -6.61
C ASP A 741 -10.91 -21.85 -7.30
N PRO A 742 -10.75 -22.75 -8.28
CA PRO A 742 -9.57 -22.75 -9.14
C PRO A 742 -9.80 -21.85 -10.35
N GLU A 743 -9.04 -20.75 -10.47
CA GLU A 743 -9.05 -19.89 -11.65
C GLU A 743 -7.89 -20.15 -12.64
N GLU A 744 -6.93 -20.97 -12.24
CA GLU A 744 -5.77 -21.35 -13.08
C GLU A 744 -6.03 -22.52 -14.03
N GLU A 745 -5.06 -22.73 -14.92
CA GLU A 745 -4.95 -23.94 -15.75
C GLU A 745 -4.31 -25.10 -14.97
N PHE A 746 -4.71 -26.33 -15.27
CA PHE A 746 -4.06 -27.55 -14.76
C PHE A 746 -3.09 -28.13 -15.78
N PHE A 747 -1.92 -28.60 -15.36
CA PHE A 747 -1.00 -29.25 -16.30
C PHE A 747 -1.48 -30.66 -16.69
N PRO A 748 -1.25 -31.11 -17.94
CA PRO A 748 -1.68 -32.44 -18.40
C PRO A 748 -1.04 -33.64 -17.69
N HIS A 749 0.00 -33.42 -16.86
CA HIS A 749 0.58 -34.44 -15.99
C HIS A 749 -0.19 -34.56 -14.65
N GLU A 750 -0.71 -33.45 -14.14
CA GLU A 750 -1.53 -33.41 -12.92
C GLU A 750 -2.87 -34.10 -13.13
N VAL A 751 -3.51 -33.90 -14.28
CA VAL A 751 -4.74 -34.63 -14.68
C VAL A 751 -4.53 -36.14 -14.61
N ARG A 752 -3.40 -36.63 -15.14
CA ARG A 752 -3.02 -38.05 -15.08
C ARG A 752 -2.68 -38.52 -13.67
N LYS A 753 -1.96 -37.71 -12.90
CA LYS A 753 -1.60 -38.04 -11.51
C LYS A 753 -2.82 -38.10 -10.60
N LEU A 754 -3.72 -37.11 -10.70
CA LEU A 754 -4.95 -37.07 -9.91
C LEU A 754 -5.83 -38.30 -10.19
N PHE A 755 -5.97 -38.69 -11.46
CA PHE A 755 -6.68 -39.93 -11.81
C PHE A 755 -6.12 -41.14 -11.07
N VAL A 756 -4.81 -41.38 -11.18
CA VAL A 756 -4.11 -42.50 -10.50
C VAL A 756 -4.20 -42.41 -8.98
N ASP A 757 -4.02 -41.22 -8.40
CA ASP A 757 -4.06 -41.01 -6.96
C ASP A 757 -5.46 -41.29 -6.36
N ILE A 758 -6.53 -41.05 -7.13
CA ILE A 758 -7.90 -41.38 -6.73
C ILE A 758 -8.21 -42.87 -6.96
N THR A 759 -7.90 -43.42 -8.13
CA THR A 759 -8.27 -44.82 -8.48
C THR A 759 -7.42 -45.87 -7.79
N GLU A 760 -6.11 -45.63 -7.63
CA GLU A 760 -5.13 -46.63 -7.13
C GLU A 760 -4.69 -46.35 -5.68
N LYS A 761 -4.66 -45.09 -5.23
CA LYS A 761 -4.21 -44.72 -3.87
C LYS A 761 -5.34 -44.26 -2.95
N GLY A 762 -6.58 -44.33 -3.42
CA GLY A 762 -7.77 -44.07 -2.61
C GLY A 762 -7.89 -42.64 -2.08
N LEU A 763 -7.33 -41.64 -2.76
CA LEU A 763 -7.53 -40.23 -2.43
C LEU A 763 -8.96 -39.83 -2.77
N SER A 764 -9.72 -39.31 -1.81
CA SER A 764 -11.02 -38.71 -2.15
C SER A 764 -10.85 -37.27 -2.62
N LEU A 765 -11.73 -36.81 -3.50
CA LEU A 765 -11.73 -35.45 -4.05
C LEU A 765 -13.05 -34.75 -3.71
N ILE A 766 -12.94 -33.54 -3.16
CA ILE A 766 -14.04 -32.60 -2.99
C ILE A 766 -13.72 -31.36 -3.82
N VAL A 767 -14.66 -30.96 -4.68
CA VAL A 767 -14.57 -29.76 -5.51
C VAL A 767 -15.73 -28.83 -5.17
N PHE A 768 -15.40 -27.59 -4.82
CA PHE A 768 -16.30 -26.45 -4.81
C PHE A 768 -15.88 -25.56 -5.99
N ALA A 769 -16.69 -25.57 -7.04
CA ALA A 769 -16.50 -24.74 -8.22
C ALA A 769 -17.40 -23.51 -8.14
N ASP A 770 -17.27 -22.60 -9.08
CA ASP A 770 -18.12 -21.41 -9.19
C ASP A 770 -18.55 -21.16 -10.66
N TRP A 771 -19.19 -20.04 -10.99
CA TRP A 771 -19.62 -19.81 -12.37
C TRP A 771 -18.50 -19.55 -13.37
N TYR A 772 -18.77 -19.94 -14.60
CA TYR A 772 -18.07 -19.43 -15.78
C TYR A 772 -19.02 -19.36 -16.97
N ASN A 773 -19.24 -18.15 -17.50
CA ASN A 773 -20.04 -17.95 -18.71
C ASN A 773 -19.51 -16.77 -19.51
N THR A 774 -19.07 -17.01 -20.75
CA THR A 774 -18.42 -15.97 -21.57
C THR A 774 -19.36 -14.82 -21.96
N SER A 775 -20.66 -15.07 -22.09
CA SER A 775 -21.67 -14.03 -22.35
C SER A 775 -21.97 -13.20 -21.10
N VAL A 776 -21.96 -13.80 -19.91
CA VAL A 776 -22.04 -13.06 -18.64
C VAL A 776 -20.77 -12.26 -18.38
N MET A 777 -19.59 -12.83 -18.61
CA MET A 777 -18.31 -12.10 -18.54
C MET A 777 -18.31 -10.87 -19.47
N GLN A 778 -18.87 -11.02 -20.68
CA GLN A 778 -19.05 -9.90 -21.62
C GLN A 778 -20.12 -8.90 -21.19
N SER A 779 -21.12 -9.27 -20.38
CA SER A 779 -22.14 -8.33 -19.88
C SER A 779 -21.66 -7.54 -18.65
N ILE A 780 -20.85 -8.15 -17.77
CA ILE A 780 -20.27 -7.50 -16.58
C ILE A 780 -19.00 -6.70 -16.87
N ARG A 781 -18.55 -6.66 -18.13
CA ARG A 781 -17.46 -5.76 -18.55
C ARG A 781 -17.80 -4.32 -18.15
N PHE A 782 -16.90 -3.64 -17.47
CA PHE A 782 -17.07 -2.23 -17.14
C PHE A 782 -16.08 -1.39 -17.95
N TYR A 783 -16.56 -0.28 -18.50
CA TYR A 783 -15.64 0.77 -18.91
C TYR A 783 -15.10 1.40 -17.64
N ASP A 784 -13.88 1.03 -17.34
CA ASP A 784 -13.19 1.62 -16.23
C ASP A 784 -12.71 3.00 -16.67
N THR A 785 -13.45 4.01 -16.22
CA THR A 785 -12.99 5.40 -16.25
C THR A 785 -11.62 5.53 -15.60
N ASN A 786 -11.21 4.55 -14.77
CA ASN A 786 -9.85 4.46 -14.32
C ASN A 786 -8.86 4.16 -15.43
N THR A 787 -8.60 2.90 -15.77
CA THR A 787 -7.58 2.55 -16.78
C THR A 787 -7.92 3.01 -18.21
N ARG A 788 -9.06 3.69 -18.40
CA ARG A 788 -9.66 4.11 -19.68
C ARG A 788 -9.78 2.96 -20.67
N ARG A 789 -10.02 1.79 -20.07
CA ARG A 789 -10.07 0.49 -20.70
C ARG A 789 -11.41 -0.13 -20.36
N LEU A 790 -11.99 -0.78 -21.34
CA LEU A 790 -13.00 -1.80 -21.08
C LEU A 790 -12.28 -2.97 -20.38
N TRP A 791 -12.46 -3.13 -19.08
CA TRP A 791 -12.05 -4.39 -18.43
C TRP A 791 -13.09 -5.43 -18.77
N THR A 792 -12.60 -6.51 -19.33
CA THR A 792 -13.30 -7.76 -19.52
C THR A 792 -12.75 -8.71 -18.46
N PRO A 793 -13.59 -9.47 -17.76
CA PRO A 793 -13.12 -10.52 -16.87
C PRO A 793 -12.12 -11.43 -17.58
N ASP A 794 -10.99 -11.71 -16.94
CA ASP A 794 -9.96 -12.61 -17.49
C ASP A 794 -10.34 -14.09 -17.30
N THR A 795 -11.23 -14.37 -16.35
CA THR A 795 -11.90 -15.66 -16.06
C THR A 795 -13.31 -15.41 -15.49
N GLY A 796 -14.08 -16.47 -15.19
CA GLY A 796 -15.33 -16.41 -14.42
C GLY A 796 -15.08 -16.14 -12.94
N GLY A 797 -15.93 -16.65 -12.04
CA GLY A 797 -15.48 -16.93 -10.67
C GLY A 797 -14.38 -18.01 -10.76
N CYS A 798 -14.80 -19.23 -11.07
CA CYS A 798 -13.91 -20.36 -11.35
C CYS A 798 -13.54 -20.49 -12.85
N ASN A 799 -12.36 -21.02 -13.18
CA ASN A 799 -11.98 -21.43 -14.55
C ASN A 799 -12.56 -22.82 -14.90
N LEU A 800 -13.89 -22.88 -15.07
CA LEU A 800 -14.59 -24.14 -15.39
C LEU A 800 -14.05 -24.89 -16.62
N PRO A 801 -13.58 -24.25 -17.71
CA PRO A 801 -12.94 -24.99 -18.80
C PRO A 801 -11.71 -25.80 -18.34
N ALA A 802 -10.85 -25.22 -17.51
CA ALA A 802 -9.69 -25.93 -16.94
C ALA A 802 -10.10 -27.03 -15.96
N LEU A 803 -11.08 -26.75 -15.10
CA LEU A 803 -11.63 -27.72 -14.16
C LEU A 803 -12.31 -28.91 -14.88
N ASN A 804 -12.99 -28.66 -16.01
CA ASN A 804 -13.55 -29.72 -16.84
C ASN A 804 -12.47 -30.57 -17.53
N GLU A 805 -11.35 -29.98 -17.95
CA GLU A 805 -10.19 -30.75 -18.44
C GLU A 805 -9.59 -31.64 -17.33
N LEU A 806 -9.48 -31.14 -16.09
CA LEU A 806 -9.04 -31.92 -14.92
C LEU A 806 -9.99 -33.08 -14.59
N LEU A 807 -11.30 -32.84 -14.68
CA LEU A 807 -12.34 -33.80 -14.30
C LEU A 807 -12.75 -34.75 -15.44
N GLN A 808 -12.31 -34.50 -16.67
CA GLN A 808 -12.59 -35.32 -17.86
C GLN A 808 -12.36 -36.83 -17.66
N PRO A 809 -11.25 -37.30 -17.04
CA PRO A 809 -10.99 -38.74 -16.84
C PRO A 809 -12.04 -39.45 -15.97
N PHE A 810 -12.75 -38.70 -15.12
CA PHE A 810 -13.82 -39.20 -14.26
C PHE A 810 -15.20 -39.13 -14.92
N ASN A 811 -15.28 -38.70 -16.19
CA ASN A 811 -16.53 -38.50 -16.93
C ASN A 811 -17.48 -37.47 -16.28
N ILE A 812 -16.90 -36.46 -15.61
CA ILE A 812 -17.61 -35.34 -14.96
C ILE A 812 -17.44 -34.08 -15.81
N GLU A 813 -18.50 -33.27 -15.92
CA GLU A 813 -18.51 -32.00 -16.64
C GLU A 813 -19.48 -31.01 -16.00
N LEU A 814 -19.01 -29.79 -15.72
CA LEU A 814 -19.82 -28.64 -15.30
C LEU A 814 -20.27 -27.84 -16.53
N GLY A 815 -21.50 -27.34 -16.47
CA GLY A 815 -22.09 -26.47 -17.50
C GLY A 815 -21.77 -24.99 -17.31
N ASP A 816 -22.09 -24.20 -18.31
CA ASP A 816 -21.87 -22.75 -18.37
C ASP A 816 -23.05 -21.90 -17.85
N SER A 817 -24.17 -22.53 -17.48
CA SER A 817 -25.37 -21.83 -17.05
C SER A 817 -25.27 -21.44 -15.57
N VAL A 818 -25.59 -20.18 -15.25
CA VAL A 818 -25.30 -19.55 -13.95
C VAL A 818 -26.57 -19.40 -13.13
N PHE A 819 -26.62 -20.07 -11.97
CA PHE A 819 -27.81 -20.18 -11.13
C PHE A 819 -27.65 -19.51 -9.78
N ALA A 820 -28.73 -18.95 -9.24
CA ALA A 820 -28.76 -18.47 -7.87
C ALA A 820 -30.14 -18.68 -7.22
N GLY A 821 -30.16 -18.73 -5.88
CA GLY A 821 -31.38 -18.84 -5.09
C GLY A 821 -31.18 -19.63 -3.80
N ASN A 822 -32.23 -19.68 -2.97
CA ASN A 822 -32.20 -20.43 -1.72
C ASN A 822 -32.89 -21.80 -1.87
N TYR A 823 -32.19 -22.87 -1.51
CA TYR A 823 -32.75 -24.23 -1.49
C TYR A 823 -32.66 -24.85 -0.08
N ARG A 824 -33.33 -25.99 0.14
CA ARG A 824 -33.45 -26.61 1.48
C ARG A 824 -33.04 -28.07 1.48
N ILE A 825 -32.07 -28.42 2.33
CA ILE A 825 -31.72 -29.81 2.66
C ILE A 825 -32.24 -30.15 4.06
N GLY A 826 -33.27 -30.99 4.12
CA GLY A 826 -34.01 -31.26 5.36
C GLY A 826 -34.57 -29.97 5.97
N HIS A 827 -34.08 -29.60 7.15
CA HIS A 827 -34.45 -28.35 7.85
C HIS A 827 -33.48 -27.18 7.64
N ARG A 828 -32.40 -27.36 6.86
CA ARG A 828 -31.37 -26.32 6.63
C ARG A 828 -31.61 -25.64 5.29
N THR A 829 -31.53 -24.32 5.26
CA THR A 829 -31.45 -23.52 4.03
C THR A 829 -30.00 -23.34 3.62
N VAL A 830 -29.69 -23.50 2.33
CA VAL A 830 -28.44 -23.08 1.70
C VAL A 830 -28.77 -21.98 0.70
N SER A 831 -27.96 -20.94 0.67
CA SER A 831 -27.96 -19.94 -0.40
C SER A 831 -26.99 -20.41 -1.47
N TYR A 832 -27.48 -20.52 -2.70
CA TYR A 832 -26.68 -20.77 -3.89
C TYR A 832 -26.38 -19.42 -4.54
N HIS A 833 -25.13 -18.98 -4.51
CA HIS A 833 -24.71 -17.68 -5.04
C HIS A 833 -23.98 -17.88 -6.35
N SER A 834 -24.69 -17.61 -7.46
CA SER A 834 -24.09 -17.59 -8.80
C SER A 834 -23.32 -18.86 -9.18
N GLY A 835 -23.68 -20.04 -8.68
CA GLY A 835 -22.98 -21.27 -9.01
C GLY A 835 -23.35 -21.86 -10.38
N SER A 836 -22.46 -22.72 -10.89
CA SER A 836 -22.70 -23.54 -12.10
C SER A 836 -23.39 -24.86 -11.78
N SER A 837 -23.88 -25.57 -12.81
CA SER A 837 -24.55 -26.88 -12.65
C SER A 837 -23.73 -28.03 -13.22
N LEU A 838 -23.95 -29.25 -12.71
CA LEU A 838 -23.40 -30.47 -13.30
C LEU A 838 -24.15 -30.80 -14.58
N LYS A 839 -23.42 -30.84 -15.70
CA LYS A 839 -23.91 -31.26 -17.02
C LYS A 839 -23.76 -32.76 -17.24
N LYS A 840 -22.68 -33.35 -16.71
CA LYS A 840 -22.35 -34.78 -16.83
C LYS A 840 -21.76 -35.29 -15.52
N PHE A 841 -22.13 -36.51 -15.14
CA PHE A 841 -21.62 -37.17 -13.95
C PHE A 841 -21.67 -38.70 -14.11
N PRO A 842 -20.67 -39.47 -13.66
CA PRO A 842 -20.67 -40.93 -13.75
C PRO A 842 -21.73 -41.53 -12.81
N ILE A 843 -22.53 -42.48 -13.31
CA ILE A 843 -23.59 -43.11 -12.53
C ILE A 843 -23.22 -44.54 -12.16
N GLN A 844 -22.65 -45.31 -13.09
CA GLN A 844 -22.22 -46.68 -12.84
C GLN A 844 -20.70 -46.84 -12.74
N ASN A 845 -19.94 -46.41 -13.75
CA ASN A 845 -18.51 -46.77 -13.86
C ASN A 845 -17.59 -45.55 -14.00
N ILE A 846 -16.39 -45.66 -13.44
CA ILE A 846 -15.25 -44.76 -13.70
C ILE A 846 -14.04 -45.60 -14.07
N GLY A 847 -13.56 -45.48 -15.32
CA GLY A 847 -12.53 -46.36 -15.85
C GLY A 847 -12.95 -47.84 -15.72
N ASN A 848 -12.16 -48.63 -14.99
CA ASN A 848 -12.42 -50.04 -14.71
C ASN A 848 -13.12 -50.29 -13.36
N HIS A 849 -13.56 -49.25 -12.65
CA HIS A 849 -14.16 -49.34 -11.32
C HIS A 849 -15.68 -49.17 -11.37
N ASN A 850 -16.39 -50.15 -10.82
CA ASN A 850 -17.84 -50.09 -10.64
C ASN A 850 -18.19 -49.32 -9.36
N GLY A 851 -19.23 -48.52 -9.41
CA GLY A 851 -19.66 -47.66 -8.32
C GLY A 851 -21.12 -47.23 -8.44
N ARG A 852 -21.46 -46.20 -7.67
CA ARG A 852 -22.79 -45.59 -7.68
C ARG A 852 -22.68 -44.07 -7.58
N GLY A 853 -23.20 -43.40 -8.61
CA GLY A 853 -23.49 -41.98 -8.61
C GLY A 853 -24.84 -41.67 -7.94
N VAL A 854 -24.89 -40.56 -7.21
CA VAL A 854 -26.11 -39.99 -6.64
C VAL A 854 -26.07 -38.47 -6.81
N LEU A 855 -27.20 -37.87 -7.20
CA LEU A 855 -27.27 -36.48 -7.64
C LEU A 855 -28.33 -35.70 -6.83
N LEU A 856 -28.06 -34.42 -6.55
CA LEU A 856 -29.00 -33.49 -5.91
C LEU A 856 -29.47 -32.43 -6.91
N LYS A 857 -30.79 -32.26 -7.03
CA LYS A 857 -31.40 -31.14 -7.74
C LYS A 857 -31.86 -30.06 -6.76
N ALA A 858 -31.74 -28.81 -7.18
CA ALA A 858 -32.37 -27.67 -6.51
C ALA A 858 -33.23 -26.90 -7.51
N ASN A 859 -34.35 -26.33 -7.05
CA ASN A 859 -35.09 -25.35 -7.84
C ASN A 859 -34.40 -23.99 -7.65
N LEU A 860 -33.83 -23.44 -8.71
CA LEU A 860 -33.00 -22.24 -8.69
C LEU A 860 -33.35 -21.34 -9.88
N VAL A 861 -32.97 -20.07 -9.79
CA VAL A 861 -33.17 -19.14 -10.91
C VAL A 861 -31.90 -19.08 -11.74
N ASP A 862 -32.02 -19.24 -13.05
CA ASP A 862 -30.96 -18.87 -13.99
C ASP A 862 -30.82 -17.33 -13.96
N ILE A 863 -29.74 -16.85 -13.34
CA ILE A 863 -29.41 -15.42 -13.29
C ILE A 863 -28.54 -15.01 -14.48
N GLY A 864 -27.76 -15.92 -15.07
CA GLY A 864 -26.95 -15.65 -16.26
C GLY A 864 -27.80 -15.19 -17.44
N SER A 865 -28.92 -15.87 -17.69
CA SER A 865 -29.92 -15.50 -18.69
C SER A 865 -30.55 -14.13 -18.40
N GLN A 866 -30.81 -13.78 -17.14
CA GLN A 866 -31.31 -12.45 -16.75
C GLN A 866 -30.27 -11.36 -17.03
N PHE A 867 -29.01 -11.58 -16.68
CA PHE A 867 -27.90 -10.67 -17.00
C PHE A 867 -27.78 -10.41 -18.50
N ILE A 868 -27.84 -11.47 -19.30
CA ILE A 868 -27.76 -11.39 -20.76
C ILE A 868 -28.97 -10.63 -21.33
N GLN A 869 -30.20 -10.96 -20.91
CA GLN A 869 -31.42 -10.28 -21.36
C GLN A 869 -31.47 -8.79 -21.01
N HIS A 870 -31.09 -8.41 -19.78
CA HIS A 870 -31.01 -7.01 -19.38
C HIS A 870 -30.02 -6.19 -20.21
N THR A 871 -28.94 -6.84 -20.69
CA THR A 871 -27.94 -6.19 -21.54
C THR A 871 -28.47 -5.94 -22.94
N TYR A 872 -29.09 -6.95 -23.57
CA TYR A 872 -29.71 -6.79 -24.90
C TYR A 872 -30.81 -5.71 -24.93
N GLN A 873 -31.61 -5.58 -23.86
CA GLN A 873 -32.63 -4.52 -23.77
C GLN A 873 -32.05 -3.09 -23.66
N ARG A 874 -30.81 -2.93 -23.18
CA ARG A 874 -30.12 -1.63 -23.17
C ARG A 874 -29.58 -1.29 -24.56
N ASP A 875 -28.88 -2.23 -25.21
CA ASP A 875 -28.28 -2.01 -26.54
C ASP A 875 -29.32 -1.68 -27.63
N THR A 876 -30.55 -2.22 -27.54
CA THR A 876 -31.62 -1.89 -28.51
C THR A 876 -32.17 -0.47 -28.38
N ASN A 877 -32.02 0.18 -27.21
CA ASN A 877 -32.50 1.55 -26.99
C ASN A 877 -31.42 2.62 -27.25
N PHE A 878 -30.14 2.26 -27.24
CA PHE A 878 -29.02 3.19 -27.47
C PHE A 878 -28.51 3.18 -28.92
N LYS A 879 -29.30 3.76 -29.83
CA LYS A 879 -28.79 4.23 -31.13
C LYS A 879 -28.24 5.65 -31.03
N ASN A 880 -27.13 5.83 -30.31
CA ASN A 880 -26.11 6.84 -30.60
C ASN A 880 -24.91 6.70 -29.64
N THR A 881 -23.77 7.25 -30.05
CA THR A 881 -22.48 7.16 -29.39
C THR A 881 -22.43 7.93 -28.06
N GLU A 882 -22.71 7.28 -26.93
CA GLU A 882 -22.26 7.76 -25.62
C GLU A 882 -22.16 6.65 -24.55
N LEU A 883 -21.08 6.76 -23.77
CA LEU A 883 -20.63 5.99 -22.59
C LEU A 883 -21.58 4.95 -21.95
N VAL A 884 -21.15 3.68 -21.96
CA VAL A 884 -21.71 2.60 -21.13
C VAL A 884 -21.38 2.85 -19.65
N ILE A 885 -22.35 3.34 -18.88
CA ILE A 885 -22.22 3.60 -17.43
C ILE A 885 -23.39 2.93 -16.67
N ASN A 886 -23.09 2.46 -15.45
CA ASN A 886 -23.96 1.81 -14.45
C ASN A 886 -24.29 0.31 -14.66
N LEU A 887 -23.40 -0.53 -14.12
CA LEU A 887 -23.71 -1.88 -13.62
C LEU A 887 -24.55 -1.79 -12.34
N GLU A 888 -25.84 -1.50 -12.48
CA GLU A 888 -26.82 -1.87 -11.46
C GLU A 888 -27.91 -2.74 -12.11
N PRO A 889 -27.81 -4.08 -12.00
CA PRO A 889 -28.93 -5.00 -12.18
C PRO A 889 -29.80 -4.97 -10.91
N ASN A 890 -30.29 -3.78 -10.54
CA ASN A 890 -31.29 -3.66 -9.51
C ASN A 890 -32.53 -4.43 -9.99
N ASN A 891 -32.92 -5.48 -9.24
CA ASN A 891 -34.02 -6.42 -9.48
C ASN A 891 -33.68 -7.75 -10.20
N LEU A 892 -32.49 -8.34 -10.01
CA LEU A 892 -32.32 -9.79 -10.24
C LEU A 892 -33.30 -10.58 -9.38
N ARG A 893 -34.01 -11.55 -9.98
CA ARG A 893 -34.93 -12.43 -9.27
C ARG A 893 -34.18 -13.64 -8.73
N LEU A 894 -34.13 -13.77 -7.40
CA LEU A 894 -33.49 -14.89 -6.67
C LEU A 894 -34.51 -15.89 -6.08
N ILE A 895 -35.81 -15.63 -6.22
CA ILE A 895 -36.88 -16.53 -5.78
C ILE A 895 -37.38 -17.32 -7.00
N PRO A 896 -37.22 -18.66 -7.03
CA PRO A 896 -37.71 -19.49 -8.13
C PRO A 896 -39.23 -19.59 -8.14
N ILE A 897 -39.78 -19.63 -9.34
CA ILE A 897 -41.20 -19.84 -9.66
C ILE A 897 -41.34 -21.32 -10.01
N PRO A 898 -42.13 -22.11 -9.25
CA PRO A 898 -42.42 -23.50 -9.58
C PRO A 898 -42.87 -23.67 -11.03
N ASP A 899 -42.45 -24.77 -11.65
CA ASP A 899 -42.77 -25.19 -13.03
C ASP A 899 -42.34 -24.23 -14.17
N LYS A 900 -41.77 -23.05 -13.84
CA LYS A 900 -41.24 -22.08 -14.81
C LYS A 900 -39.72 -22.01 -14.83
N ASP A 901 -39.08 -22.17 -13.68
CA ASP A 901 -37.63 -22.13 -13.54
C ASP A 901 -36.99 -23.53 -13.60
N PRO A 902 -35.72 -23.63 -14.02
CA PRO A 902 -35.02 -24.90 -14.11
C PRO A 902 -34.73 -25.50 -12.72
N THR A 903 -34.64 -26.83 -12.69
CA THR A 903 -34.17 -27.58 -11.51
C THR A 903 -32.79 -28.22 -11.79
N PRO A 904 -31.71 -27.42 -11.86
CA PRO A 904 -30.36 -27.91 -12.17
C PRO A 904 -29.84 -28.92 -11.13
N ILE A 905 -28.88 -29.73 -11.55
CA ILE A 905 -28.10 -30.57 -10.64
C ILE A 905 -26.93 -29.76 -10.09
N ILE A 906 -26.85 -29.66 -8.77
CA ILE A 906 -25.89 -28.78 -8.07
C ILE A 906 -24.86 -29.54 -7.22
N LEU A 907 -25.12 -30.81 -6.90
CA LEU A 907 -24.20 -31.69 -6.16
C LEU A 907 -24.23 -33.09 -6.79
N GLY A 908 -23.04 -33.63 -7.06
CA GLY A 908 -22.84 -35.01 -7.48
C GLY A 908 -21.91 -35.73 -6.51
N LEU A 909 -22.33 -36.92 -6.05
CA LEU A 909 -21.54 -37.81 -5.19
C LEU A 909 -21.32 -39.14 -5.90
N TRP A 910 -20.07 -39.62 -5.94
CA TRP A 910 -19.74 -40.95 -6.46
C TRP A 910 -18.97 -41.77 -5.44
N THR A 911 -19.43 -43.00 -5.20
CA THR A 911 -18.75 -43.99 -4.34
C THR A 911 -18.50 -45.28 -5.13
N PRO A 912 -17.34 -45.95 -4.95
CA PRO A 912 -17.14 -47.29 -5.48
C PRO A 912 -18.06 -48.29 -4.78
N ILE A 913 -18.29 -49.44 -5.43
CA ILE A 913 -18.91 -50.63 -4.84
C ILE A 913 -17.78 -51.59 -4.46
N GLU A 914 -17.77 -52.04 -3.21
CA GLU A 914 -16.70 -52.89 -2.67
C GLU A 914 -16.65 -54.26 -3.35
N ASN A 915 -15.57 -54.52 -4.09
CA ASN A 915 -14.98 -55.84 -4.26
C ASN A 915 -13.67 -55.87 -3.46
N GLU A 916 -13.29 -57.03 -2.92
CA GLU A 916 -12.34 -57.23 -1.80
C GLU A 916 -10.90 -56.65 -1.92
N THR A 917 -10.55 -55.94 -3.00
CA THR A 917 -9.15 -55.54 -3.29
C THR A 917 -8.88 -54.09 -3.72
N ASN A 918 -9.87 -53.24 -4.00
CA ASN A 918 -9.63 -51.89 -4.56
C ASN A 918 -10.29 -50.74 -3.75
N GLU A 919 -9.52 -50.08 -2.89
CA GLU A 919 -9.93 -48.87 -2.14
C GLU A 919 -9.90 -47.60 -3.01
N MET A 920 -10.70 -47.52 -4.08
CA MET A 920 -10.82 -46.28 -4.87
C MET A 920 -11.40 -45.13 -4.01
N GLY A 921 -10.90 -43.91 -4.24
CA GLY A 921 -11.37 -42.70 -3.57
C GLY A 921 -12.75 -42.24 -4.03
N ARG A 922 -13.41 -41.41 -3.22
CA ARG A 922 -14.75 -40.88 -3.51
C ARG A 922 -14.71 -39.49 -4.10
N LEU A 923 -15.70 -39.16 -4.92
CA LEU A 923 -15.81 -37.86 -5.59
C LEU A 923 -17.03 -37.09 -5.07
N SER A 924 -16.86 -35.81 -4.77
CA SER A 924 -17.93 -34.87 -4.41
C SER A 924 -17.74 -33.55 -5.16
N ILE A 925 -18.63 -33.21 -6.08
CA ILE A 925 -18.53 -31.98 -6.88
C ILE A 925 -19.76 -31.12 -6.62
N TYR A 926 -19.55 -29.91 -6.13
CA TYR A 926 -20.54 -28.89 -5.84
C TYR A 926 -20.21 -27.61 -6.63
N GLY A 927 -21.24 -26.92 -7.15
CA GLY A 927 -21.05 -25.86 -8.15
C GLY A 927 -21.08 -24.41 -7.66
N ASP A 928 -21.00 -24.17 -6.35
CA ASP A 928 -20.91 -22.84 -5.70
C ASP A 928 -19.81 -22.89 -4.62
N SER A 929 -18.91 -21.91 -4.62
CA SER A 929 -17.76 -21.79 -3.71
C SER A 929 -17.99 -20.72 -2.62
N ASP A 930 -18.68 -19.62 -2.95
CA ASP A 930 -18.95 -18.46 -2.08
C ASP A 930 -19.50 -18.82 -0.70
N CYS A 931 -20.31 -19.88 -0.59
CA CYS A 931 -20.85 -20.34 0.69
C CYS A 931 -19.79 -20.84 1.70
N LEU A 932 -18.53 -21.01 1.29
CA LEU A 932 -17.38 -21.28 2.15
C LEU A 932 -16.61 -20.01 2.57
N SER A 933 -16.86 -18.86 1.93
CA SER A 933 -16.10 -17.63 2.11
C SER A 933 -16.49 -16.86 3.39
N SER A 934 -15.50 -16.26 4.05
CA SER A 934 -15.64 -15.48 5.29
C SER A 934 -16.40 -14.16 5.07
N THR A 935 -16.50 -13.72 3.83
CA THR A 935 -17.36 -12.61 3.40
C THR A 935 -18.84 -12.92 3.62
N HIS A 936 -19.25 -14.19 3.58
CA HIS A 936 -20.64 -14.68 3.58
C HIS A 936 -21.01 -15.47 4.86
N LEU A 937 -20.34 -15.16 5.98
CA LEU A 937 -20.53 -15.76 7.33
C LEU A 937 -21.98 -16.04 7.78
N ASN A 938 -22.93 -15.18 7.43
CA ASN A 938 -24.35 -15.32 7.81
C ASN A 938 -25.09 -16.45 7.06
N SER A 939 -24.53 -16.92 5.94
CA SER A 939 -25.13 -17.84 4.97
C SER A 939 -24.17 -19.00 4.62
N ASN A 940 -23.23 -19.31 5.51
CA ASN A 940 -22.20 -20.32 5.26
C ASN A 940 -22.75 -21.76 5.13
N CYS A 941 -22.04 -22.58 4.35
CA CYS A 941 -22.36 -23.98 4.08
C CYS A 941 -21.40 -24.97 4.75
N PHE A 942 -20.71 -24.60 5.84
CA PHE A 942 -19.73 -25.47 6.51
C PHE A 942 -20.29 -26.84 6.97
N TRP A 943 -21.60 -26.94 7.19
CA TRP A 943 -22.27 -28.20 7.50
C TRP A 943 -22.44 -29.12 6.27
N LEU A 944 -22.51 -28.55 5.07
CA LEU A 944 -22.49 -29.32 3.81
C LEU A 944 -21.09 -29.89 3.63
N LEU A 945 -20.05 -29.07 3.81
CA LEU A 945 -18.66 -29.55 3.83
C LEU A 945 -18.42 -30.63 4.90
N ASP A 946 -18.96 -30.49 6.12
CA ASP A 946 -18.93 -31.56 7.15
C ASP A 946 -19.54 -32.87 6.64
N ALA A 947 -20.61 -32.81 5.84
CA ALA A 947 -21.27 -33.97 5.26
C ALA A 947 -20.45 -34.59 4.12
N LEU A 948 -19.88 -33.76 3.24
CA LEU A 948 -19.00 -34.21 2.15
C LEU A 948 -17.71 -34.84 2.69
N LEU A 949 -17.12 -34.27 3.75
CA LEU A 949 -15.97 -34.86 4.44
C LEU A 949 -16.32 -36.17 5.15
N GLN A 950 -17.51 -36.32 5.73
CA GLN A 950 -17.97 -37.60 6.29
C GLN A 950 -18.14 -38.66 5.21
N PHE A 951 -18.70 -38.29 4.06
CA PHE A 951 -18.81 -39.16 2.90
C PHE A 951 -17.42 -39.57 2.38
N SER A 952 -16.51 -38.62 2.15
CA SER A 952 -15.19 -38.88 1.60
C SER A 952 -14.31 -39.73 2.52
N THR A 953 -14.43 -39.57 3.85
CA THR A 953 -13.51 -40.15 4.84
C THR A 953 -14.01 -41.39 5.57
N SER A 954 -15.31 -41.71 5.52
CA SER A 954 -15.86 -42.90 6.20
C SER A 954 -15.58 -44.19 5.41
N THR A 955 -15.38 -45.32 6.09
CA THR A 955 -15.12 -46.61 5.40
C THR A 955 -16.27 -46.99 4.47
N MET A 956 -17.51 -46.90 4.94
CA MET A 956 -18.71 -47.27 4.16
C MET A 956 -19.31 -46.13 3.31
N GLY A 957 -18.65 -44.98 3.15
CA GLY A 957 -19.19 -43.84 2.39
C GLY A 957 -20.52 -43.31 2.93
N ARG A 958 -20.66 -43.21 4.25
CA ARG A 958 -21.91 -42.80 4.92
C ARG A 958 -22.22 -41.32 4.64
N ILE A 959 -23.19 -41.10 3.76
CA ILE A 959 -23.84 -39.80 3.57
C ILE A 959 -24.84 -39.59 4.72
N PRO A 960 -24.98 -38.38 5.30
CA PRO A 960 -26.04 -38.11 6.27
C PRO A 960 -27.45 -38.34 5.69
N HIS A 961 -28.33 -38.99 6.45
CA HIS A 961 -29.70 -39.35 6.00
C HIS A 961 -30.48 -38.17 5.38
N THR A 962 -30.37 -36.98 5.98
CA THR A 962 -31.04 -35.76 5.51
C THR A 962 -30.60 -35.30 4.12
N LEU A 963 -29.40 -35.70 3.68
CA LEU A 963 -28.91 -35.44 2.33
C LEU A 963 -29.35 -36.59 1.39
N ILE A 964 -29.23 -37.85 1.83
CA ILE A 964 -29.68 -39.04 1.05
C ILE A 964 -31.13 -38.90 0.59
N GLU A 965 -32.05 -38.50 1.47
CA GLU A 965 -33.49 -38.43 1.19
C GLU A 965 -33.87 -37.50 0.03
N GLN A 966 -33.01 -36.54 -0.33
CA GLN A 966 -33.23 -35.61 -1.43
C GLN A 966 -32.42 -35.96 -2.69
N MET A 967 -31.49 -36.90 -2.59
CA MET A 967 -30.64 -37.30 -3.69
C MET A 967 -31.22 -38.52 -4.42
N PHE A 968 -31.05 -38.56 -5.74
CA PHE A 968 -31.52 -39.66 -6.59
C PHE A 968 -30.38 -40.26 -7.42
N SER A 969 -30.47 -41.55 -7.72
CA SER A 969 -29.63 -42.19 -8.74
C SER A 969 -30.48 -42.33 -10.01
N PRO A 970 -30.09 -41.75 -11.16
CA PRO A 970 -30.79 -41.98 -12.43
C PRO A 970 -30.58 -43.42 -12.93
N ASN A 971 -31.53 -43.92 -13.72
CA ASN A 971 -31.59 -45.34 -14.13
C ASN A 971 -30.64 -45.71 -15.29
N THR A 972 -30.02 -44.74 -15.97
CA THR A 972 -29.16 -44.95 -17.15
C THR A 972 -28.05 -43.90 -17.20
N ASP A 973 -26.86 -44.26 -17.73
CA ASP A 973 -25.72 -43.33 -17.89
C ASP A 973 -25.96 -42.21 -18.94
N VAL A 974 -27.10 -42.23 -19.66
CA VAL A 974 -27.51 -41.19 -20.60
C VAL A 974 -28.28 -40.08 -19.86
N TRP A 975 -27.65 -39.53 -18.83
CA TRP A 975 -28.08 -38.26 -18.24
C TRP A 975 -27.13 -37.16 -18.71
N ILE A 976 -27.48 -36.56 -19.85
CA ILE A 976 -26.94 -35.30 -20.33
C ILE A 976 -28.15 -34.38 -20.44
N ASP A 977 -28.15 -33.25 -19.75
CA ASP A 977 -29.15 -32.22 -20.01
C ASP A 977 -28.82 -31.55 -21.35
N PRO A 978 -29.65 -31.72 -22.41
CA PRO A 978 -29.37 -31.16 -23.73
C PRO A 978 -29.48 -29.62 -23.76
N LEU A 979 -30.03 -29.01 -22.71
CA LEU A 979 -30.15 -27.56 -22.57
C LEU A 979 -28.88 -26.91 -22.01
N LEU A 980 -28.00 -27.69 -21.34
CA LEU A 980 -26.76 -27.16 -20.75
C LEU A 980 -25.62 -27.18 -21.76
N THR A 981 -25.02 -26.02 -22.02
CA THR A 981 -23.82 -25.88 -22.86
C THR A 981 -22.53 -26.08 -22.04
N THR A 982 -21.44 -26.38 -22.75
CA THR A 982 -20.11 -26.56 -22.17
C THR A 982 -19.39 -25.21 -22.08
N PRO A 983 -18.76 -24.82 -20.96
CA PRO A 983 -18.04 -23.56 -20.88
C PRO A 983 -16.85 -23.54 -21.85
N LEU A 984 -16.63 -22.40 -22.51
CA LEU A 984 -15.60 -22.21 -23.54
C LEU A 984 -14.56 -21.16 -23.10
N ARG A 985 -13.27 -21.42 -23.32
CA ARG A 985 -12.20 -20.46 -23.04
C ARG A 985 -12.41 -19.15 -23.80
N THR A 986 -12.23 -18.00 -23.14
CA THR A 986 -12.37 -16.69 -23.78
C THR A 986 -11.18 -16.37 -24.70
N GLU A 987 -11.47 -16.01 -25.95
CA GLU A 987 -10.45 -15.81 -27.00
C GLU A 987 -9.45 -14.66 -26.74
N ASN A 988 -9.78 -13.72 -25.85
CA ASN A 988 -8.99 -12.50 -25.60
C ASN A 988 -8.59 -12.31 -24.11
N SER A 989 -8.55 -13.39 -23.32
CA SER A 989 -8.11 -13.31 -21.91
C SER A 989 -6.65 -12.84 -21.78
N GLN A 990 -6.34 -12.10 -20.72
CA GLN A 990 -4.98 -11.72 -20.35
C GLN A 990 -4.43 -12.52 -19.17
N LEU A 991 -5.03 -13.68 -18.88
CA LEU A 991 -4.59 -14.62 -17.85
C LEU A 991 -3.07 -14.92 -17.92
N ASN A 992 -2.47 -14.94 -19.12
CA ASN A 992 -1.01 -15.12 -19.32
C ASN A 992 -0.11 -13.99 -18.75
N MET A 993 -0.66 -12.89 -18.27
CA MET A 993 0.08 -11.84 -17.55
C MET A 993 0.11 -12.06 -16.04
N HIS A 994 -0.72 -12.98 -15.53
CA HIS A 994 -1.05 -13.12 -14.10
C HIS A 994 -0.94 -14.57 -13.61
N SER A 995 -0.98 -15.53 -14.54
CA SER A 995 -1.01 -16.96 -14.28
C SER A 995 0.33 -17.54 -13.82
N ASN A 996 0.28 -18.42 -12.82
CA ASN A 996 1.35 -19.30 -12.37
C ASN A 996 1.74 -20.35 -13.44
N VAL A 997 0.82 -20.66 -14.36
CA VAL A 997 0.90 -21.78 -15.31
C VAL A 997 1.13 -21.32 -16.75
N ILE A 998 0.38 -20.32 -17.22
CA ILE A 998 0.50 -19.76 -18.57
C ILE A 998 1.59 -18.69 -18.62
N ARG A 999 2.71 -18.99 -19.28
CA ARG A 999 3.85 -18.05 -19.36
C ARG A 999 3.64 -16.93 -20.38
N ARG A 1000 4.02 -15.71 -19.99
CA ARG A 1000 4.04 -14.50 -20.85
C ARG A 1000 4.86 -14.64 -22.14
N GLU A 1001 5.87 -15.51 -22.13
CA GLU A 1001 6.77 -15.80 -23.26
C GLU A 1001 6.12 -16.67 -24.34
N TRP A 1002 5.04 -17.39 -24.01
CA TRP A 1002 4.34 -18.22 -24.98
C TRP A 1002 3.55 -17.34 -25.95
N ASN A 1003 3.80 -17.53 -27.25
CA ASN A 1003 3.16 -16.74 -28.27
C ASN A 1003 1.66 -17.10 -28.37
N LEU A 1004 0.80 -16.24 -27.83
CA LEU A 1004 -0.66 -16.43 -27.75
C LEU A 1004 -1.30 -16.78 -29.10
N SER A 1005 -0.71 -16.39 -30.23
CA SER A 1005 -1.22 -16.75 -31.57
C SER A 1005 -1.04 -18.23 -31.93
N ILE A 1006 -0.35 -19.02 -31.11
CA ILE A 1006 -0.06 -20.45 -31.30
C ILE A 1006 -0.77 -21.30 -30.23
N VAL A 1007 -1.21 -20.70 -29.12
CA VAL A 1007 -2.00 -21.40 -28.08
C VAL A 1007 -3.40 -21.65 -28.62
N ASN A 1008 -3.64 -22.87 -29.12
CA ASN A 1008 -4.94 -23.32 -29.56
C ASN A 1008 -5.88 -23.38 -28.34
N LEU A 1009 -6.95 -22.58 -28.32
CA LEU A 1009 -7.88 -22.37 -27.18
C LEU A 1009 -8.63 -23.64 -26.67
N ARG A 1010 -8.26 -24.83 -27.14
CA ARG A 1010 -8.74 -26.13 -26.65
C ARG A 1010 -7.72 -26.92 -25.82
N TYR A 1011 -6.43 -26.61 -25.91
CA TYR A 1011 -5.36 -27.35 -25.23
C TYR A 1011 -4.14 -26.46 -25.00
N LEU A 1012 -3.44 -26.65 -23.88
CA LEU A 1012 -2.13 -26.04 -23.65
C LEU A 1012 -1.14 -26.35 -24.80
N PRO A 1013 -0.18 -25.44 -25.11
CA PRO A 1013 0.78 -25.64 -26.20
C PRO A 1013 1.74 -26.80 -25.89
N SER A 1014 2.37 -27.40 -26.90
CA SER A 1014 3.22 -28.59 -26.73
C SER A 1014 4.42 -28.37 -25.80
N GLU A 1015 4.85 -27.12 -25.70
CA GLU A 1015 5.87 -26.56 -24.83
C GLU A 1015 5.48 -26.66 -23.35
N ALA A 1016 4.18 -26.66 -23.01
CA ALA A 1016 3.68 -26.91 -21.66
C ALA A 1016 3.82 -28.39 -21.23
N TYR A 1017 4.04 -29.30 -22.19
CA TYR A 1017 4.33 -30.72 -21.96
C TYR A 1017 5.83 -30.99 -21.91
N SER A 1018 6.67 -30.00 -22.24
CA SER A 1018 8.12 -30.11 -22.12
C SER A 1018 8.53 -29.91 -20.66
N PRO A 1019 9.13 -30.90 -19.99
CA PRO A 1019 9.41 -30.83 -18.57
C PRO A 1019 10.60 -29.91 -18.28
N VAL A 1020 10.33 -28.61 -18.16
CA VAL A 1020 10.95 -27.88 -17.06
C VAL A 1020 10.43 -28.58 -15.82
N LYS A 1021 11.21 -29.50 -15.23
CA LYS A 1021 10.85 -30.19 -13.99
C LYS A 1021 10.33 -29.12 -13.03
N PRO A 1022 9.04 -29.13 -12.64
CA PRO A 1022 8.59 -28.22 -11.61
C PRO A 1022 9.47 -28.54 -10.40
N SER A 1023 10.17 -27.52 -9.90
CA SER A 1023 11.01 -27.67 -8.72
C SER A 1023 10.07 -27.83 -7.54
N CYS A 1024 9.59 -29.05 -7.32
CA CYS A 1024 8.79 -29.39 -6.17
C CYS A 1024 9.53 -28.89 -4.94
N PHE A 1025 8.94 -27.96 -4.21
CA PHE A 1025 9.52 -27.36 -3.01
C PHE A 1025 9.60 -28.35 -1.82
N ILE A 1026 9.56 -29.66 -2.10
CA ILE A 1026 10.09 -30.75 -1.29
C ILE A 1026 11.63 -30.68 -1.27
N MET A 1027 12.14 -29.55 -0.76
CA MET A 1027 13.40 -29.42 -0.04
C MET A 1027 14.66 -29.96 -0.74
N ALA A 1028 15.19 -29.16 -1.67
CA ALA A 1028 16.61 -29.08 -1.97
C ALA A 1028 17.00 -27.60 -2.14
N PRO A 1029 18.23 -27.17 -1.76
CA PRO A 1029 18.65 -25.78 -1.90
C PRO A 1029 18.87 -25.42 -3.37
N ILE A 1030 18.91 -24.11 -3.67
CA ILE A 1030 19.01 -23.52 -5.01
C ILE A 1030 17.66 -23.69 -5.74
N THR A 1031 16.84 -22.66 -5.88
CA THR A 1031 17.19 -21.36 -6.47
C THR A 1031 16.67 -20.15 -5.67
N SER A 1032 17.40 -19.04 -5.76
CA SER A 1032 16.78 -17.72 -5.59
C SER A 1032 15.62 -17.59 -6.59
N ILE A 1033 14.44 -17.16 -6.15
CA ILE A 1033 13.43 -16.64 -7.07
C ILE A 1033 14.11 -15.51 -7.84
N GLN A 1034 14.27 -15.65 -9.16
CA GLN A 1034 14.88 -14.62 -10.00
C GLN A 1034 13.86 -13.52 -10.28
N LEU A 1035 13.57 -12.74 -9.24
CA LEU A 1035 13.07 -11.38 -9.37
C LEU A 1035 14.20 -10.56 -10.03
N ASP A 1036 14.09 -10.43 -11.36
CA ASP A 1036 14.98 -9.77 -12.32
C ASP A 1036 16.50 -9.94 -12.15
N ARG A 1037 17.14 -10.44 -13.22
CA ARG A 1037 18.61 -10.54 -13.34
C ARG A 1037 19.26 -9.18 -13.61
N GLY A 1038 19.16 -8.28 -12.65
CA GLY A 1038 20.22 -7.31 -12.41
C GLY A 1038 21.12 -7.83 -11.30
N GLU A 1039 22.44 -7.70 -11.46
CA GLU A 1039 23.18 -7.12 -10.34
C GLU A 1039 22.47 -5.78 -10.03
N PRO A 1040 22.25 -5.40 -8.76
CA PRO A 1040 21.75 -4.06 -8.48
C PRO A 1040 22.77 -3.10 -9.07
N ASN A 1041 22.43 -2.47 -10.22
CA ASN A 1041 23.31 -1.56 -10.95
C ASN A 1041 23.97 -0.64 -9.91
N GLU A 1042 25.30 -0.68 -9.79
CA GLU A 1042 26.09 0.03 -8.75
C GLU A 1042 25.95 1.58 -8.81
N SER A 1043 25.05 2.06 -9.66
CA SER A 1043 24.87 3.43 -10.13
C SER A 1043 23.46 4.00 -9.96
N LEU A 1044 22.42 3.21 -9.66
CA LEU A 1044 21.04 3.71 -9.81
C LEU A 1044 20.66 4.78 -8.77
N TYR A 1045 21.12 4.64 -7.53
CA TYR A 1045 20.99 5.68 -6.50
C TYR A 1045 22.25 5.71 -5.64
N HIS A 1046 23.01 6.81 -5.71
CA HIS A 1046 24.08 7.04 -4.74
C HIS A 1046 23.47 7.17 -3.35
N SER A 1047 23.92 6.34 -2.41
CA SER A 1047 23.62 6.50 -0.99
C SER A 1047 23.89 7.95 -0.59
N GLN A 1048 22.92 8.64 0.03
CA GLN A 1048 23.29 9.81 0.82
C GLN A 1048 24.31 9.35 1.86
N SER A 1049 25.31 10.18 2.15
CA SER A 1049 26.24 9.90 3.25
C SER A 1049 25.39 9.61 4.49
N LEU A 1050 25.55 8.39 5.05
CA LEU A 1050 24.77 7.94 6.19
C LEU A 1050 24.73 9.05 7.24
N LEU A 1051 23.57 9.31 7.87
CA LEU A 1051 23.44 10.25 9.00
C LEU A 1051 24.09 9.68 10.30
N LEU A 1052 25.21 8.97 10.13
CA LEU A 1052 26.24 8.71 11.13
C LEU A 1052 26.98 9.99 11.53
N TYR A 1053 26.84 11.06 10.75
CA TYR A 1053 27.25 12.41 11.11
C TYR A 1053 25.99 13.29 11.28
N PRO A 1054 25.97 14.23 12.24
CA PRO A 1054 24.95 15.27 12.25
C PRO A 1054 25.03 16.08 10.94
N PRO A 1055 23.94 16.78 10.56
CA PRO A 1055 24.03 17.78 9.50
C PRO A 1055 25.19 18.75 9.80
N GLU A 1056 25.83 19.29 8.75
CA GLU A 1056 26.89 20.29 8.86
C GLU A 1056 26.52 21.30 9.93
N VAL A 1057 27.30 21.32 11.02
CA VAL A 1057 27.07 22.25 12.12
C VAL A 1057 27.22 23.65 11.54
N VAL A 1058 26.11 24.37 11.41
CA VAL A 1058 26.15 25.81 11.16
C VAL A 1058 26.83 26.40 12.39
N ILE A 1059 28.11 26.77 12.22
CA ILE A 1059 28.94 27.32 13.29
C ILE A 1059 28.42 28.72 13.63
N ASP A 1060 27.45 28.76 14.54
CA ASP A 1060 27.10 29.96 15.30
C ASP A 1060 27.14 29.62 16.81
N PRO A 1061 28.36 29.48 17.39
CA PRO A 1061 28.58 28.84 18.70
C PRO A 1061 28.23 29.76 19.90
N LEU A 1062 27.27 30.67 19.73
CA LEU A 1062 26.95 31.74 20.69
C LEU A 1062 25.47 31.86 21.06
N LYS A 1063 24.63 30.87 20.74
CA LYS A 1063 23.28 30.73 21.32
C LYS A 1063 23.10 29.47 22.17
N THR A 1064 23.71 29.57 23.35
CA THR A 1064 23.20 29.04 24.64
C THR A 1064 22.84 27.56 24.73
N LEU A 1065 23.87 26.76 25.02
CA LEU A 1065 23.75 25.68 26.01
C LEU A 1065 23.28 26.25 27.36
N TYR A 1066 22.47 25.47 28.09
CA TYR A 1066 21.95 25.74 29.44
C TYR A 1066 21.15 27.06 29.64
N ASN A 1067 19.84 27.01 29.36
CA ASN A 1067 18.81 27.23 30.40
C ASN A 1067 17.39 26.89 29.90
N ASN A 1068 16.49 26.64 30.87
CA ASN A 1068 15.05 26.39 30.72
C ASN A 1068 14.64 25.04 30.11
N HIS A 1069 14.68 24.00 30.95
CA HIS A 1069 13.84 22.82 30.78
C HIS A 1069 12.35 23.20 30.83
N HIS A 1070 11.68 23.34 29.69
CA HIS A 1070 10.27 22.99 29.48
C HIS A 1070 9.97 22.99 27.96
N CYS A 1071 9.31 21.96 27.43
CA CYS A 1071 8.65 22.08 26.10
C CYS A 1071 7.41 23.02 26.17
N HIS A 1072 7.15 23.66 27.32
CA HIS A 1072 6.15 24.70 27.53
C HIS A 1072 6.79 26.07 27.36
N TYR A 1073 6.19 26.91 26.51
CA TYR A 1073 6.63 28.29 26.31
C TYR A 1073 6.34 29.12 27.56
N ALA A 1074 7.38 29.59 28.25
CA ALA A 1074 7.22 30.54 29.35
C ALA A 1074 7.08 31.97 28.79
N VAL A 1075 5.85 32.50 28.80
CA VAL A 1075 5.60 33.91 28.46
C VAL A 1075 6.07 34.78 29.63
N SER A 1076 7.34 35.22 29.60
CA SER A 1076 7.85 36.22 30.54
C SER A 1076 7.30 37.60 30.18
N SER A 1077 6.29 38.05 30.93
CA SER A 1077 5.75 39.41 30.84
C SER A 1077 6.54 40.38 31.74
N SER A 1078 6.34 41.68 31.46
CA SER A 1078 6.86 42.83 32.23
C SER A 1078 8.39 43.05 32.26
N LEU A 1079 8.84 44.01 31.46
CA LEU A 1079 9.70 45.07 31.99
C LEU A 1079 9.31 46.41 31.37
N SER A 1080 9.38 47.45 32.20
CA SER A 1080 8.73 48.73 32.02
C SER A 1080 9.43 49.64 31.01
N LEU A 1081 8.68 50.62 30.49
CA LEU A 1081 9.28 51.81 29.90
C LEU A 1081 10.21 52.46 30.90
N ASP A 1082 11.38 52.87 30.44
CA ASP A 1082 11.88 54.19 30.83
C ASP A 1082 12.42 54.93 29.62
N LYS A 1083 12.04 56.20 29.51
CA LYS A 1083 12.53 57.12 28.48
C LYS A 1083 13.68 57.91 29.09
N ASN A 1084 14.80 58.04 28.38
CA ASN A 1084 15.32 59.36 27.98
C ASN A 1084 16.63 59.26 27.15
N PHE A 1085 16.65 60.02 26.04
CA PHE A 1085 17.74 60.91 25.57
C PHE A 1085 19.21 60.42 25.54
N ILE A 1086 20.03 60.69 24.50
CA ILE A 1086 19.84 61.28 23.16
C ILE A 1086 21.16 61.16 22.33
N ILE A 1087 21.11 61.18 20.97
CA ILE A 1087 22.24 61.54 20.05
C ILE A 1087 23.43 60.51 19.96
N PHE A 1088 24.13 60.21 18.84
CA PHE A 1088 24.28 60.85 17.50
C PHE A 1088 24.47 59.85 16.31
N ASN A 1089 24.07 60.31 15.12
CA ASN A 1089 24.66 60.09 13.78
C ASN A 1089 24.81 58.69 13.16
N LYS A 1090 23.80 58.38 12.34
CA LYS A 1090 23.97 57.81 11.00
C LYS A 1090 24.50 58.91 10.04
N LEU A 1091 25.67 58.74 9.42
CA LEU A 1091 26.10 59.63 8.33
C LEU A 1091 26.99 58.90 7.31
N LYS A 1092 26.41 58.63 6.14
CA LYS A 1092 27.07 58.09 4.95
C LYS A 1092 26.98 59.16 3.88
N LEU A 1093 28.07 59.88 3.63
CA LEU A 1093 28.14 60.94 2.63
C LEU A 1093 29.55 61.06 2.06
N TYR A 1094 29.67 61.04 0.74
CA TYR A 1094 30.17 62.23 0.06
C TYR A 1094 29.40 62.46 -1.24
N LEU A 1095 29.20 63.74 -1.53
CA LEU A 1095 28.39 64.28 -2.62
C LEU A 1095 29.32 65.17 -3.45
N ASN A 1096 29.08 65.27 -4.76
CA ASN A 1096 29.37 66.45 -5.58
C ASN A 1096 28.63 66.29 -6.92
N ALA A 1097 27.98 67.30 -7.50
CA ALA A 1097 27.81 68.68 -7.06
C ALA A 1097 26.40 69.20 -7.38
N SER A 1098 26.01 70.29 -6.72
CA SER A 1098 24.73 70.98 -6.82
C SER A 1098 24.53 71.74 -8.14
N ILE A 1099 23.27 71.82 -8.62
CA ILE A 1099 22.66 73.00 -9.26
C ILE A 1099 21.14 72.97 -8.97
N ASN A 1100 20.58 74.13 -8.65
CA ASN A 1100 19.15 74.30 -8.37
C ASN A 1100 18.28 74.16 -9.62
N LEU A 1101 17.04 73.66 -9.45
CA LEU A 1101 15.88 74.19 -10.19
C LEU A 1101 14.55 73.85 -9.51
N ILE A 1102 13.90 74.91 -9.04
CA ILE A 1102 12.56 74.90 -8.44
C ILE A 1102 11.53 74.74 -9.56
N ASN A 1103 10.79 73.62 -9.60
CA ASN A 1103 9.41 73.46 -10.14
C ASN A 1103 8.98 71.97 -10.29
N LYS A 1104 9.04 71.17 -9.21
CA LYS A 1104 8.50 69.79 -9.23
C LYS A 1104 7.49 69.42 -8.13
N SER A 1105 7.30 70.27 -7.11
CA SER A 1105 6.31 70.01 -6.03
C SER A 1105 4.86 70.07 -6.53
N SER A 1106 4.50 71.08 -7.33
CA SER A 1106 3.13 71.29 -7.82
C SER A 1106 2.61 70.15 -8.71
N PHE A 1107 3.50 69.51 -9.48
CA PHE A 1107 3.13 68.39 -10.37
C PHE A 1107 2.84 67.09 -9.60
N ILE A 1108 3.61 66.81 -8.55
CA ILE A 1108 3.40 65.61 -7.73
C ILE A 1108 2.07 65.72 -6.97
N PHE A 1109 1.76 66.90 -6.44
CA PHE A 1109 0.44 67.18 -5.84
C PHE A 1109 -0.71 67.00 -6.85
N LEU A 1110 -0.57 67.50 -8.09
CA LEU A 1110 -1.59 67.35 -9.12
C LEU A 1110 -1.86 65.88 -9.47
N ILE A 1111 -0.81 65.06 -9.62
CA ILE A 1111 -0.93 63.63 -9.93
C ILE A 1111 -1.58 62.87 -8.75
N SER A 1112 -1.15 63.13 -7.51
CA SER A 1112 -1.75 62.53 -6.32
C SER A 1112 -3.22 62.90 -6.15
N PHE A 1113 -3.60 64.14 -6.45
CA PHE A 1113 -4.98 64.62 -6.41
C PHE A 1113 -5.88 63.94 -7.48
N ILE A 1114 -5.37 63.77 -8.70
CA ILE A 1114 -6.09 63.05 -9.77
C ILE A 1114 -6.29 61.56 -9.41
N ILE A 1115 -5.28 60.90 -8.83
CA ILE A 1115 -5.40 59.52 -8.37
C ILE A 1115 -6.44 59.41 -7.25
N LEU A 1116 -6.44 60.33 -6.28
CA LEU A 1116 -7.43 60.38 -5.21
C LEU A 1116 -8.87 60.54 -5.76
N LEU A 1117 -9.06 61.41 -6.75
CA LEU A 1117 -10.35 61.59 -7.44
C LEU A 1117 -10.82 60.32 -8.15
N ILE A 1118 -9.91 59.59 -8.81
CA ILE A 1118 -10.23 58.30 -9.46
C ILE A 1118 -10.67 57.25 -8.42
N VAL A 1119 -10.01 57.21 -7.26
CA VAL A 1119 -10.37 56.32 -6.15
C VAL A 1119 -11.72 56.69 -5.54
N ILE A 1120 -11.99 57.99 -5.31
CA ILE A 1120 -13.29 58.47 -4.81
C ILE A 1120 -14.40 58.10 -5.79
N CYS A 1121 -14.24 58.36 -7.10
CA CYS A 1121 -15.22 57.97 -8.12
C CYS A 1121 -15.44 56.45 -8.20
N TYR A 1122 -14.45 55.63 -7.85
CA TYR A 1122 -14.58 54.17 -7.79
C TYR A 1122 -15.42 53.72 -6.59
N PHE A 1123 -15.13 54.22 -5.38
CA PHE A 1123 -15.89 53.87 -4.17
C PHE A 1123 -17.32 54.43 -4.17
N TYR A 1124 -17.55 55.63 -4.72
CA TYR A 1124 -18.91 56.19 -4.83
C TYR A 1124 -19.84 55.34 -5.71
N ARG A 1125 -19.29 54.63 -6.70
CA ARG A 1125 -20.05 53.66 -7.51
C ARG A 1125 -20.49 52.45 -6.68
N VAL A 1126 -19.61 51.91 -5.83
CA VAL A 1126 -19.92 50.76 -4.96
C VAL A 1126 -21.06 51.12 -3.99
N PHE A 1127 -21.05 52.35 -3.47
CA PHE A 1127 -22.10 52.85 -2.57
C PHE A 1127 -23.47 53.00 -3.24
N ILE A 1128 -23.52 53.49 -4.49
CA ILE A 1128 -24.76 53.60 -5.27
C ILE A 1128 -25.34 52.23 -5.65
N VAL A 1129 -24.49 51.21 -5.88
CA VAL A 1129 -24.94 49.85 -6.23
C VAL A 1129 -25.55 49.09 -5.03
N TYR A 1130 -25.22 49.47 -3.80
CA TYR A 1130 -25.71 48.79 -2.58
C TYR A 1130 -26.97 49.41 -1.95
N SER A 1131 -27.49 50.51 -2.48
CA SER A 1131 -28.68 51.19 -1.95
C SER A 1131 -29.92 50.86 -2.80
N TYR A 1132 -30.54 49.70 -2.53
CA TYR A 1132 -31.82 49.32 -3.13
C TYR A 1132 -32.97 50.07 -2.45
N ASP A 1133 -33.48 51.11 -3.11
CA ASP A 1133 -34.83 51.63 -2.83
C ASP A 1133 -35.49 52.14 -4.12
N THR A 1134 -36.72 51.70 -4.37
CA THR A 1134 -37.35 51.73 -5.70
C THR A 1134 -38.06 53.05 -6.02
N CYS A 1135 -37.34 54.09 -6.45
CA CYS A 1135 -38.02 55.23 -7.12
C CYS A 1135 -37.22 56.11 -8.13
N TYR A 1136 -35.88 56.05 -8.22
CA TYR A 1136 -35.08 57.03 -9.01
C TYR A 1136 -34.09 56.44 -10.04
N SER A 1137 -34.49 55.36 -10.74
CA SER A 1137 -33.65 54.65 -11.74
C SER A 1137 -32.93 55.56 -12.75
N LEU A 1138 -33.63 56.51 -13.37
CA LEU A 1138 -33.08 57.34 -14.44
C LEU A 1138 -31.98 58.32 -13.95
N LEU A 1139 -32.13 58.86 -12.74
CA LEU A 1139 -31.19 59.83 -12.17
C LEU A 1139 -29.85 59.17 -11.81
N TYR A 1140 -29.91 57.97 -11.23
CA TYR A 1140 -28.71 57.19 -10.91
C TYR A 1140 -27.98 56.71 -12.17
N PHE A 1141 -28.69 56.38 -13.25
CA PHE A 1141 -28.07 56.01 -14.52
C PHE A 1141 -27.30 57.18 -15.14
N ILE A 1142 -27.88 58.40 -15.13
CA ILE A 1142 -27.23 59.62 -15.60
C ILE A 1142 -25.99 59.94 -14.76
N ILE A 1143 -26.10 59.93 -13.42
CA ILE A 1143 -24.95 60.16 -12.51
C ILE A 1143 -23.84 59.12 -12.73
N GLY A 1144 -24.20 57.84 -12.86
CA GLY A 1144 -23.24 56.76 -13.13
C GLY A 1144 -22.49 56.92 -14.46
N ALA A 1145 -23.22 57.30 -15.53
CA ALA A 1145 -22.63 57.58 -16.83
C ALA A 1145 -21.71 58.82 -16.80
N SER A 1146 -22.11 59.89 -16.10
CA SER A 1146 -21.29 61.09 -15.92
C SER A 1146 -19.99 60.79 -15.16
N LEU A 1147 -20.06 60.03 -14.06
CA LEU A 1147 -18.87 59.61 -13.30
C LEU A 1147 -17.94 58.72 -14.12
N TYR A 1148 -18.48 57.87 -15.01
CA TYR A 1148 -17.68 57.05 -15.92
C TYR A 1148 -16.92 57.91 -16.93
N MET A 1149 -17.58 58.91 -17.54
CA MET A 1149 -16.94 59.84 -18.47
C MET A 1149 -15.87 60.71 -17.80
N ILE A 1150 -16.12 61.17 -16.56
CA ILE A 1150 -15.12 61.90 -15.76
C ILE A 1150 -13.90 61.01 -15.46
N ARG A 1151 -14.11 59.77 -15.00
CA ARG A 1151 -13.01 58.81 -14.74
C ARG A 1151 -12.19 58.53 -16.00
N TYR A 1152 -12.85 58.28 -17.14
CA TYR A 1152 -12.17 58.03 -18.42
C TYR A 1152 -11.33 59.24 -18.86
N SER A 1153 -11.84 60.45 -18.66
CA SER A 1153 -11.15 61.70 -18.99
C SER A 1153 -9.93 61.94 -18.09
N LEU A 1154 -10.06 61.70 -16.77
CA LEU A 1154 -8.94 61.80 -15.81
C LEU A 1154 -7.83 60.79 -16.12
N VAL A 1155 -8.17 59.55 -16.49
CA VAL A 1155 -7.18 58.54 -16.91
C VAL A 1155 -6.47 58.95 -18.20
N ARG A 1156 -7.19 59.52 -19.18
CA ARG A 1156 -6.58 60.07 -20.42
C ARG A 1156 -5.62 61.23 -20.13
N ILE A 1157 -5.98 62.13 -19.22
CA ILE A 1157 -5.11 63.23 -18.78
C ILE A 1157 -3.86 62.69 -18.09
N LEU A 1158 -4.00 61.68 -17.21
CA LEU A 1158 -2.86 61.02 -16.57
C LEU A 1158 -1.91 60.37 -17.60
N PHE A 1159 -2.46 59.73 -18.64
CA PHE A 1159 -1.68 59.16 -19.75
C PHE A 1159 -0.99 60.21 -20.63
N MET A 1160 -1.62 61.38 -20.86
CA MET A 1160 -0.98 62.50 -21.54
C MET A 1160 0.16 63.11 -20.72
N LEU A 1161 -0.04 63.32 -19.41
CA LEU A 1161 0.99 63.80 -18.50
C LEU A 1161 2.18 62.83 -18.42
N TYR A 1162 1.91 61.52 -18.38
CA TYR A 1162 2.94 60.49 -18.46
C TYR A 1162 3.71 60.55 -19.79
N ARG A 1163 3.02 60.68 -20.94
CA ARG A 1163 3.66 60.81 -22.26
C ARG A 1163 4.56 62.05 -22.38
N LEU A 1164 4.12 63.19 -21.85
CA LEU A 1164 4.93 64.43 -21.81
C LEU A 1164 6.20 64.23 -20.98
N LEU A 1165 6.09 63.65 -19.78
CA LEU A 1165 7.24 63.35 -18.91
C LEU A 1165 8.22 62.32 -19.48
N TRP A 1166 7.75 61.39 -20.32
CA TRP A 1166 8.59 60.37 -20.95
C TRP A 1166 9.36 60.89 -22.18
N CYS A 1167 8.78 61.81 -22.96
CA CYS A 1167 9.45 62.37 -24.14
C CYS A 1167 10.68 63.20 -23.78
N ASP A 1168 10.60 64.07 -22.78
CA ASP A 1168 11.72 64.96 -22.41
C ASP A 1168 12.90 64.19 -21.79
N CYS A 1169 12.64 63.12 -21.04
CA CYS A 1169 13.67 62.37 -20.31
C CYS A 1169 14.56 61.48 -21.20
N ILE A 1170 14.07 61.13 -22.40
CA ILE A 1170 14.82 60.31 -23.37
C ILE A 1170 15.69 61.19 -24.28
N ILE A 1171 15.19 62.36 -24.69
CA ILE A 1171 15.91 63.29 -25.58
C ILE A 1171 17.19 63.83 -24.91
N ASP A 1172 17.13 64.11 -23.60
CA ASP A 1172 18.25 64.70 -22.86
C ASP A 1172 19.38 63.70 -22.52
N ASN A 1173 19.11 62.38 -22.60
CA ASN A 1173 20.12 61.34 -22.43
C ASN A 1173 20.79 60.92 -23.75
N LEU A 1174 20.08 60.96 -24.89
CA LEU A 1174 20.70 60.71 -26.20
C LEU A 1174 21.69 61.83 -26.60
N SER A 1175 21.41 63.10 -26.25
CA SER A 1175 22.26 64.25 -26.61
C SER A 1175 23.65 64.21 -25.96
N LYS A 1176 23.78 63.61 -24.77
CA LYS A 1176 25.06 63.47 -24.04
C LYS A 1176 25.95 62.34 -24.58
N ILE A 1177 25.37 61.29 -25.16
CA ILE A 1177 26.12 60.15 -25.70
C ILE A 1177 26.74 60.50 -27.06
N LEU A 1178 26.07 61.33 -27.88
CA LEU A 1178 26.50 61.71 -29.22
C LEU A 1178 27.66 62.73 -29.29
N ARG A 1179 28.18 63.23 -28.16
CA ARG A 1179 29.29 64.22 -28.12
C ARG A 1179 30.67 63.66 -27.77
N ARG A 1180 30.85 62.34 -27.65
CA ARG A 1180 32.15 61.74 -27.23
C ARG A 1180 32.86 60.85 -28.25
N VAL A 1181 32.37 60.73 -29.48
CA VAL A 1181 33.04 59.98 -30.55
C VAL A 1181 33.02 60.76 -31.87
N ASN A 1182 34.03 61.62 -32.07
CA ASN A 1182 34.72 61.87 -33.36
C ASN A 1182 35.61 63.12 -33.30
N THR A 1183 36.93 62.92 -33.25
CA THR A 1183 38.00 63.72 -33.89
C THR A 1183 39.29 62.88 -33.76
N SER A 1184 39.64 62.00 -34.72
CA SER A 1184 40.18 62.26 -36.08
C SER A 1184 41.74 62.17 -36.09
N PRO A 1185 42.45 62.18 -37.26
CA PRO A 1185 42.96 60.91 -37.80
C PRO A 1185 44.49 60.92 -38.22
N PRO A 1186 44.91 60.67 -39.48
CA PRO A 1186 45.40 59.37 -39.99
C PRO A 1186 46.83 59.41 -40.60
N SER A 1187 47.11 58.41 -41.47
CA SER A 1187 48.02 58.43 -42.64
C SER A 1187 49.39 57.74 -42.41
N THR A 1188 49.63 56.49 -42.87
CA THR A 1188 49.92 55.97 -44.25
C THR A 1188 51.41 56.07 -44.62
N THR A 1189 52.08 55.18 -45.36
CA THR A 1189 51.86 53.81 -45.89
C THR A 1189 53.18 53.33 -46.53
N THR A 1190 53.45 52.01 -46.61
CA THR A 1190 54.30 51.23 -47.57
C THR A 1190 55.07 50.13 -46.81
N THR A 1191 55.37 48.92 -47.29
CA THR A 1191 54.73 47.91 -48.18
C THR A 1191 55.62 46.66 -48.15
N THR A 1192 55.03 45.45 -48.13
CA THR A 1192 55.57 44.15 -48.64
C THR A 1192 56.96 43.63 -48.23
N THR A 1193 57.04 42.40 -47.68
CA THR A 1193 57.54 41.18 -48.40
C THR A 1193 57.43 39.89 -47.54
N ARG A 1194 57.82 38.73 -48.11
CA ARG A 1194 57.44 37.35 -47.73
C ARG A 1194 58.61 36.52 -47.19
N ARG A 1195 58.24 35.50 -46.39
CA ARG A 1195 58.88 34.16 -46.19
C ARG A 1195 60.19 34.02 -45.41
N ASN A 1196 60.16 32.93 -44.62
CA ASN A 1196 61.24 32.00 -44.25
C ASN A 1196 62.24 32.36 -43.13
N ILE A 1197 62.42 31.34 -42.28
CA ILE A 1197 63.70 30.90 -41.67
C ILE A 1197 64.25 31.74 -40.50
N LEU A 1198 64.75 31.16 -39.38
CA LEU A 1198 64.70 29.81 -38.78
C LEU A 1198 65.48 29.87 -37.43
N LEU A 1199 65.52 28.76 -36.67
CA LEU A 1199 66.51 28.43 -35.60
C LEU A 1199 66.33 29.20 -34.27
N LYS A 1200 66.66 28.66 -33.08
CA LYS A 1200 67.23 27.36 -32.60
C LYS A 1200 66.92 27.32 -31.08
N SER A 1201 66.98 26.26 -30.27
CA SER A 1201 66.97 24.78 -30.33
C SER A 1201 67.08 24.32 -28.84
N SER A 1202 66.75 23.12 -28.36
CA SER A 1202 67.09 21.78 -28.86
C SER A 1202 66.45 20.68 -27.97
N PRO A 1203 66.09 19.52 -28.54
CA PRO A 1203 66.04 18.23 -27.82
C PRO A 1203 66.71 17.07 -28.62
N ARG A 1204 66.47 15.80 -28.20
CA ARG A 1204 66.88 14.46 -28.79
C ARG A 1204 68.21 13.87 -28.25
N LEU A 1205 68.58 12.57 -28.33
CA LEU A 1205 68.14 11.29 -28.99
C LEU A 1205 68.31 10.10 -27.97
N SER A 1206 67.98 8.80 -28.17
CA SER A 1206 66.98 8.01 -28.95
C SER A 1206 67.07 6.49 -28.61
N SER A 1207 66.13 5.64 -29.07
CA SER A 1207 66.25 4.20 -29.45
C SER A 1207 66.88 3.15 -28.47
N SER A 1208 66.29 1.98 -28.15
CA SER A 1208 66.11 0.84 -29.09
C SER A 1208 65.59 -0.48 -28.42
N SER A 1209 64.93 -1.35 -29.22
CA SER A 1209 64.94 -2.84 -29.27
C SER A 1209 64.64 -3.81 -28.08
N SER A 1210 63.57 -4.63 -28.29
CA SER A 1210 63.52 -6.13 -28.33
C SER A 1210 63.49 -7.07 -27.09
N SER A 1211 62.78 -8.19 -27.32
CA SER A 1211 62.96 -9.60 -26.86
C SER A 1211 62.63 -10.08 -25.42
N SER A 1212 61.52 -10.83 -25.34
CA SER A 1212 61.33 -12.21 -24.80
C SER A 1212 62.32 -12.90 -23.82
N MET A 1213 61.72 -13.82 -23.04
CA MET A 1213 62.25 -14.96 -22.23
C MET A 1213 62.50 -14.69 -20.74
N ASN A 1214 61.76 -15.26 -19.77
CA ASN A 1214 61.53 -16.67 -19.36
C ASN A 1214 62.55 -17.18 -18.29
N ILE A 1215 62.09 -18.09 -17.42
CA ILE A 1215 62.82 -18.93 -16.42
C ILE A 1215 63.41 -18.23 -15.14
N PRO A 1216 63.80 -18.95 -14.04
CA PRO A 1216 63.02 -18.85 -12.79
C PRO A 1216 63.87 -18.77 -11.49
N MET A 1217 63.24 -19.16 -10.37
CA MET A 1217 63.83 -19.83 -9.19
C MET A 1217 64.50 -19.03 -8.06
N MET A 1218 64.01 -19.37 -6.85
CA MET A 1218 64.78 -19.78 -5.66
C MET A 1218 65.38 -18.75 -4.66
N ILE A 1219 64.66 -18.62 -3.53
CA ILE A 1219 64.91 -19.34 -2.25
C ILE A 1219 65.62 -18.64 -1.06
N LEU A 1220 65.12 -19.04 0.12
CA LEU A 1220 65.73 -19.14 1.46
C LEU A 1220 65.74 -17.95 2.46
N ARG A 1221 65.21 -18.32 3.65
CA ARG A 1221 65.58 -17.91 5.04
C ARG A 1221 65.09 -16.53 5.50
N SER A 1222 64.71 -16.34 6.79
CA SER A 1222 64.80 -17.20 7.99
C SER A 1222 63.69 -16.81 9.00
N SER A 1223 62.99 -17.74 9.66
CA SER A 1223 63.14 -18.13 11.10
C SER A 1223 63.50 -16.97 12.06
N GLN A 1224 62.81 -16.69 13.16
CA GLN A 1224 62.51 -17.55 14.34
C GLN A 1224 61.31 -16.94 15.14
N HIS A 1225 60.34 -17.71 15.64
CA HIS A 1225 60.28 -18.43 16.95
C HIS A 1225 60.10 -17.57 18.23
N ASN A 1226 59.10 -17.98 19.04
CA ASN A 1226 59.02 -17.96 20.52
C ASN A 1226 58.36 -16.80 21.33
N LYS A 1227 57.17 -17.15 21.86
CA LYS A 1227 56.82 -17.25 23.32
C LYS A 1227 56.12 -16.06 24.04
N PRO A 1228 55.43 -16.32 25.19
CA PRO A 1228 54.14 -15.69 25.52
C PRO A 1228 54.12 -15.03 26.92
N HIS A 1229 52.94 -15.03 27.59
CA HIS A 1229 52.58 -14.46 28.92
C HIS A 1229 52.28 -12.95 28.89
N ASP A 1230 51.45 -12.37 29.77
CA ASP A 1230 50.34 -12.84 30.65
C ASP A 1230 49.62 -11.57 31.19
N ALA A 1231 48.39 -11.72 31.73
CA ALA A 1231 47.83 -10.86 32.80
C ALA A 1231 47.61 -9.35 32.49
N HIS A 1232 46.84 -8.54 33.24
CA HIS A 1232 45.59 -8.73 34.02
C HIS A 1232 44.98 -7.32 34.28
N ILE A 1233 43.67 -7.27 34.58
CA ILE A 1233 42.99 -6.27 35.45
C ILE A 1233 42.74 -4.83 34.92
N TYR A 1234 41.44 -4.55 34.77
CA TYR A 1234 40.66 -3.32 35.07
C TYR A 1234 41.34 -1.94 35.23
N ALA A 1235 40.73 -0.96 34.54
CA ALA A 1235 39.96 0.10 35.18
C ALA A 1235 38.61 0.23 34.47
#